data_AF-A0A7C5F9L1-F1
#
_entry.id   AF-A0A7C5F9L1-F1
#
_cell.length_a   1.000
_cell.length_b   1.000
_cell.length_c   1.000
_cell.angle_alpha   90.00
_cell.angle_beta   90.00
_cell.angle_gamma   90.00
#
_symmetry.space_group_name_H-M   'P 1'
#
loop_
_entity.id
_entity.type
_entity.pdbx_description
1 polymer ?
#
loop_
_entity_poly.entity_id
_entity_poly.type
_entity_poly.pdbx_seq_one_letter_code
_entity_poly.pdbx_strand_id
1 'polypeptide(L)'
;MNTHRHIAFALALLIVFGILFTAFIANTETETKKNKIDDTRGFRSANTGNSPNVDGGRGSYRIFFGNLHAHTSISDGEGRPADAFAYARDVAGLDFMAVTDHAEQIMPSEWDEIVSSANHFNQDGEYVAIYGFEFADVLQGHICVWNSSTNLYNLFLSEFYDWIVLHPEAVAGFNHPGEQAGCFNNFAFVNDETDQRIVGIECFNKDMDSYQTYFPKYIQALDNGWHIAPTAGQDNHDANWGTKNALRTAVLANNLTRGEILDALLKRRCYATNDNNLQLHFYGNGLEMGSIVVGSCLTLNLTINDPDAESIRNATIFTNNGVIVHHETLSGSRPFVNITIEPITTPRYFFARVYESDGDVAFTAPIWIYPTYNFMPVANAGPDINVSTYTPVTLNGTASYDEEDCPLGDITGTILTYNWTILSYPQGLSSAPTLYNSTTSKPYFIPPKPGSYIVYLKVRDSNGVWSAYDTVTVYVENNKPVAEAGENKSVKFLEVVQLDGSGSRDLEDCPLGDTSGVLQYEWLVVQDPTGTVALDDPHKQKPKFTAPTIEGDYKFSLRVRDSYGASSEPDVVTITVQWRDLPPKVSQDAPAEVYLTEDVPDDTISLFDIFIDDSQLYYDCPTNEETINITIEFLEGGKIRITPYENWFGNQSVSISASDNANVPVWWNFTVKVLPANDFPKIISIGEKVPSQGVVPGFEVRCGGWLNLSLEVLDEDIARGEEQSLVVECNLSSIVITGSVNLGASIQRYNLSYNPDRTSEGLHAVSVVVRDSDGGLDSVSFTINVIFVNSAPVLENAQSKIIASPQNGTKVCAGESIYLNASKFIDIDGDRLTYTWTSDVEGKTLYSGFLSSIKIILNKVGWHTITLKVDDWHGGIVTSSVKIIVEKSEDNSGGTDNTDTGDGKIPGIPGLDDDIGLGSNSGIILLVLLLVICVCAIIGLGIYLRLRR
;
A
#
# COMPACT_ATOMS: atom_id res chain seq x y z
N MET A 1 -15.83 -15.18 94.03
CA MET A 1 -16.85 -14.24 93.51
C MET A 1 -16.27 -13.18 92.54
N ASN A 2 -15.16 -13.42 91.83
CA ASN A 2 -14.60 -12.42 90.88
C ASN A 2 -14.76 -12.76 89.39
N THR A 3 -15.13 -13.99 89.02
CA THR A 3 -15.29 -14.38 87.60
C THR A 3 -16.56 -13.86 86.93
N HIS A 4 -17.66 -13.65 87.68
CA HIS A 4 -18.92 -13.17 87.09
C HIS A 4 -18.95 -11.66 86.77
N ARG A 5 -18.10 -10.84 87.39
CA ARG A 5 -18.05 -9.39 87.11
C ARG A 5 -17.36 -9.05 85.79
N HIS A 6 -16.33 -9.80 85.40
CA HIS A 6 -15.63 -9.54 84.13
C HIS A 6 -16.45 -9.97 82.90
N ILE A 7 -17.19 -11.07 82.99
CA ILE A 7 -18.07 -11.54 81.89
C ILE A 7 -19.24 -10.56 81.67
N ALA A 8 -19.87 -10.08 82.75
CA ALA A 8 -20.95 -9.09 82.65
C ALA A 8 -20.46 -7.74 82.07
N PHE A 9 -19.25 -7.30 82.40
CA PHE A 9 -18.67 -6.06 81.86
C PHE A 9 -18.28 -6.20 80.37
N ALA A 10 -17.78 -7.37 79.96
CA ALA A 10 -17.48 -7.66 78.55
C ALA A 10 -18.75 -7.74 77.68
N LEU A 11 -19.81 -8.39 78.17
CA LEU A 11 -21.11 -8.41 77.49
C LEU A 11 -21.75 -7.01 77.40
N ALA A 12 -21.64 -6.20 78.46
CA ALA A 12 -22.11 -4.81 78.41
C ALA A 12 -21.35 -3.96 77.38
N LEU A 13 -20.02 -4.10 77.28
CA LEU A 13 -19.24 -3.41 76.24
C LEU A 13 -19.62 -3.88 74.83
N LEU A 14 -19.81 -5.18 74.60
CA LEU A 14 -20.20 -5.74 73.31
C LEU A 14 -21.60 -5.28 72.87
N ILE A 15 -22.55 -5.13 73.80
CA ILE A 15 -23.89 -4.62 73.50
C ILE A 15 -23.86 -3.12 73.20
N VAL A 16 -23.06 -2.33 73.92
CA VAL A 16 -22.89 -0.90 73.64
C VAL A 16 -22.16 -0.66 72.32
N PHE A 17 -21.12 -1.43 72.00
CA PHE A 17 -20.48 -1.41 70.68
C PHE A 17 -21.46 -1.84 69.58
N GLY A 18 -22.23 -2.92 69.78
CA GLY A 18 -23.22 -3.38 68.80
C GLY A 18 -24.30 -2.34 68.49
N ILE A 19 -24.80 -1.62 69.49
CA ILE A 19 -25.82 -0.57 69.32
C ILE A 19 -25.23 0.70 68.68
N LEU A 20 -24.00 1.08 69.02
CA LEU A 20 -23.33 2.21 68.36
C LEU A 20 -22.94 1.88 66.91
N PHE A 21 -22.55 0.64 66.61
CA PHE A 21 -22.17 0.21 65.26
C PHE A 21 -23.40 0.11 64.33
N THR A 22 -24.54 -0.40 64.82
CA THR A 22 -25.79 -0.40 64.04
C THR A 22 -26.40 0.99 63.88
N ALA A 23 -26.27 1.87 64.88
CA ALA A 23 -26.70 3.27 64.75
C ALA A 23 -25.81 4.08 63.79
N PHE A 24 -24.50 3.77 63.71
CA PHE A 24 -23.60 4.40 62.76
C PHE A 24 -23.92 3.97 61.31
N ILE A 25 -24.03 2.65 61.06
CA ILE A 25 -24.36 2.11 59.73
C ILE A 25 -25.74 2.59 59.24
N ALA A 26 -26.77 2.52 60.09
CA ALA A 26 -28.12 2.91 59.70
C ALA A 26 -28.26 4.42 59.38
N ASN A 27 -27.42 5.27 59.96
CA ASN A 27 -27.43 6.71 59.69
C ASN A 27 -26.54 7.09 58.50
N THR A 28 -25.46 6.34 58.22
CA THR A 28 -24.65 6.55 57.00
C THR A 28 -25.35 6.03 55.74
N GLU A 29 -26.01 4.86 55.79
CA GLU A 29 -26.65 4.27 54.59
C GLU A 29 -27.89 5.04 54.11
N THR A 30 -28.61 5.73 55.00
CA THR A 30 -29.83 6.48 54.63
C THR A 30 -29.57 7.92 54.18
N GLU A 31 -28.40 8.49 54.48
CA GLU A 31 -27.97 9.78 53.92
C GLU A 31 -27.19 9.61 52.59
N THR A 32 -26.29 8.61 52.46
CA THR A 32 -25.58 8.39 51.18
C THR A 32 -26.51 7.94 50.04
N LYS A 33 -27.44 7.00 50.31
CA LYS A 33 -28.43 6.56 49.29
C LYS A 33 -29.46 7.64 48.91
N LYS A 34 -29.62 8.70 49.71
CA LYS A 34 -30.45 9.85 49.33
C LYS A 34 -29.70 10.89 48.51
N ASN A 35 -28.40 11.04 48.71
CA ASN A 35 -27.60 12.02 47.98
C ASN A 35 -27.22 11.54 46.56
N LYS A 36 -26.91 10.26 46.32
CA LYS A 36 -26.62 9.74 44.95
C LYS A 36 -27.82 9.73 43.97
N ILE A 37 -29.03 10.19 44.37
CA ILE A 37 -30.22 10.29 43.49
C ILE A 37 -30.45 11.73 42.97
N ASP A 38 -29.97 12.76 43.68
CA ASP A 38 -30.29 14.17 43.35
C ASP A 38 -29.39 14.75 42.24
N ASP A 39 -28.40 13.98 41.77
CA ASP A 39 -27.45 14.30 40.70
C ASP A 39 -28.08 14.35 39.28
N THR A 40 -29.29 13.80 39.14
CA THR A 40 -30.02 13.69 37.86
C THR A 40 -30.40 15.02 37.17
N ARG A 41 -30.10 16.20 37.75
CA ARG A 41 -30.62 17.50 37.27
C ARG A 41 -29.60 18.39 36.52
N GLY A 42 -28.36 17.95 36.34
CA GLY A 42 -27.29 18.75 35.73
C GLY A 42 -27.17 18.71 34.20
N PHE A 43 -27.70 17.66 33.56
CA PHE A 43 -27.25 17.18 32.23
C PHE A 43 -27.22 18.21 31.08
N ARG A 44 -28.18 19.15 30.99
CA ARG A 44 -28.26 20.07 29.84
C ARG A 44 -27.37 21.33 29.90
N SER A 45 -26.57 21.53 30.95
CA SER A 45 -25.85 22.82 31.17
C SER A 45 -24.33 22.79 31.02
N ALA A 46 -23.67 21.62 30.97
CA ALA A 46 -22.20 21.54 31.01
C ALA A 46 -21.52 21.54 29.63
N ASN A 47 -22.23 21.10 28.58
CA ASN A 47 -21.63 20.76 27.29
C ASN A 47 -21.35 21.96 26.34
N THR A 48 -21.28 23.19 26.87
CA THR A 48 -20.87 24.41 26.12
C THR A 48 -19.41 24.81 26.35
N GLY A 49 -18.66 24.06 27.17
CA GLY A 49 -17.23 24.28 27.36
C GLY A 49 -16.40 23.53 26.31
N ASN A 50 -15.65 24.26 25.48
CA ASN A 50 -14.56 23.65 24.72
C ASN A 50 -13.62 22.92 25.70
N SER A 51 -13.38 21.63 25.47
CA SER A 51 -12.24 20.95 26.08
C SER A 51 -10.96 21.70 25.68
N PRO A 52 -9.99 21.93 26.60
CA PRO A 52 -8.82 22.75 26.29
C PRO A 52 -8.00 22.12 25.16
N ASN A 53 -7.80 22.87 24.07
CA ASN A 53 -6.86 22.51 23.01
C ASN A 53 -5.46 22.27 23.61
N VAL A 54 -4.99 21.03 23.54
CA VAL A 54 -3.58 20.68 23.66
C VAL A 54 -3.18 20.12 22.30
N ASP A 55 -2.22 20.80 21.67
CA ASP A 55 -1.74 20.66 20.29
C ASP A 55 -2.78 20.88 19.15
N GLY A 56 -2.55 21.94 18.39
CA GLY A 56 -3.40 22.33 17.26
C GLY A 56 -3.18 21.45 16.03
N GLY A 57 -4.25 20.84 15.53
CA GLY A 57 -4.24 20.20 14.20
C GLY A 57 -5.21 19.04 14.01
N ARG A 58 -5.75 18.45 15.08
CA ARG A 58 -6.73 17.34 15.02
C ARG A 58 -8.04 17.73 15.71
N GLY A 59 -9.17 17.35 15.11
CA GLY A 59 -10.50 17.59 15.71
C GLY A 59 -10.65 16.76 16.98
N SER A 60 -10.98 17.40 18.09
CA SER A 60 -11.17 16.73 19.38
C SER A 60 -12.54 16.07 19.44
N TYR A 61 -12.57 14.77 19.71
CA TYR A 61 -13.79 14.04 19.99
C TYR A 61 -14.49 14.60 21.24
N ARG A 62 -15.82 14.61 21.22
CA ARG A 62 -16.68 14.83 22.39
C ARG A 62 -17.00 13.50 23.05
N ILE A 63 -17.26 13.54 24.35
CA ILE A 63 -17.70 12.39 25.12
C ILE A 63 -19.21 12.48 25.32
N PHE A 64 -19.91 11.38 25.06
CA PHE A 64 -21.35 11.21 25.23
C PHE A 64 -21.61 10.02 26.15
N PHE A 65 -22.62 10.09 27.01
CA PHE A 65 -22.93 9.07 28.03
C PHE A 65 -24.27 8.40 27.78
N GLY A 66 -24.32 7.08 27.92
CA GLY A 66 -25.53 6.31 27.65
C GLY A 66 -25.58 4.92 28.28
N ASN A 67 -26.68 4.23 28.03
CA ASN A 67 -26.93 2.86 28.46
C ASN A 67 -27.22 1.97 27.25
N LEU A 68 -26.48 0.87 27.08
CA LEU A 68 -26.58 -0.02 25.93
C LEU A 68 -27.37 -1.30 26.18
N HIS A 69 -27.88 -1.50 27.40
CA HIS A 69 -28.58 -2.71 27.81
C HIS A 69 -29.81 -2.38 28.66
N ALA A 70 -31.00 -2.63 28.11
CA ALA A 70 -32.28 -2.37 28.76
C ALA A 70 -33.44 -3.12 28.10
N HIS A 71 -34.34 -3.64 28.92
CA HIS A 71 -35.56 -4.34 28.51
C HIS A 71 -36.78 -3.44 28.68
N THR A 72 -37.88 -3.86 28.06
CA THR A 72 -39.21 -3.23 28.11
C THR A 72 -40.28 -4.32 28.22
N SER A 73 -41.55 -3.94 28.17
CA SER A 73 -42.68 -4.88 28.13
C SER A 73 -42.84 -5.65 26.80
N ILE A 74 -41.84 -5.60 25.90
CA ILE A 74 -41.78 -6.51 24.75
C ILE A 74 -41.14 -7.85 25.17
N SER A 75 -40.11 -7.85 26.04
CA SER A 75 -39.73 -9.05 26.80
C SER A 75 -40.40 -9.07 28.18
N ASP A 76 -39.61 -8.95 29.24
CA ASP A 76 -39.96 -9.17 30.64
C ASP A 76 -39.72 -7.92 31.51
N GLY A 77 -39.52 -6.76 30.88
CA GLY A 77 -39.44 -5.46 31.53
C GLY A 77 -40.79 -4.73 31.64
N GLU A 78 -40.76 -3.52 32.21
CA GLU A 78 -41.90 -2.62 32.33
C GLU A 78 -41.94 -1.56 31.20
N GLY A 79 -43.13 -0.98 30.93
CA GLY A 79 -43.32 0.12 29.96
C GLY A 79 -43.03 -0.27 28.49
N ARG A 80 -43.41 0.55 27.51
CA ARG A 80 -43.18 0.25 26.08
C ARG A 80 -41.87 0.90 25.59
N PRO A 81 -41.29 0.50 24.44
CA PRO A 81 -40.07 1.12 23.91
C PRO A 81 -40.13 2.64 23.77
N ALA A 82 -41.30 3.19 23.42
CA ALA A 82 -41.54 4.63 23.41
C ALA A 82 -41.44 5.28 24.80
N ASP A 83 -41.90 4.62 25.86
CA ASP A 83 -41.77 5.11 27.24
C ASP A 83 -40.30 5.09 27.69
N ALA A 84 -39.56 4.04 27.31
CA ALA A 84 -38.14 3.88 27.64
C ALA A 84 -37.28 4.98 27.02
N PHE A 85 -37.41 5.22 25.70
CA PHE A 85 -36.66 6.29 25.03
C PHE A 85 -37.07 7.69 25.51
N ALA A 86 -38.36 7.93 25.79
CA ALA A 86 -38.82 9.18 26.37
C ALA A 86 -38.21 9.43 27.77
N TYR A 87 -38.25 8.41 28.64
CA TYR A 87 -37.72 8.52 29.99
C TYR A 87 -36.21 8.75 30.00
N ALA A 88 -35.44 8.00 29.20
CA ALA A 88 -34.00 8.16 29.13
C ALA A 88 -33.57 9.56 28.62
N ARG A 89 -34.27 10.11 27.63
CA ARG A 89 -34.01 11.46 27.10
C ARG A 89 -34.46 12.59 28.04
N ASP A 90 -35.69 12.49 28.55
CA ASP A 90 -36.40 13.62 29.17
C ASP A 90 -36.34 13.60 30.71
N VAL A 91 -36.03 12.45 31.32
CA VAL A 91 -35.92 12.27 32.79
C VAL A 91 -34.50 11.92 33.21
N ALA A 92 -33.86 10.94 32.56
CA ALA A 92 -32.50 10.52 32.92
C ALA A 92 -31.41 11.42 32.33
N GLY A 93 -31.69 12.10 31.22
CA GLY A 93 -30.76 13.02 30.55
C GLY A 93 -29.61 12.34 29.80
N LEU A 94 -29.74 11.05 29.45
CA LEU A 94 -28.72 10.34 28.67
C LEU A 94 -28.54 10.97 27.28
N ASP A 95 -27.32 10.99 26.76
CA ASP A 95 -27.05 11.36 25.37
C ASP A 95 -27.55 10.25 24.40
N PHE A 96 -27.44 8.99 24.80
CA PHE A 96 -27.91 7.85 24.02
C PHE A 96 -28.43 6.69 24.86
N MET A 97 -29.30 5.87 24.27
CA MET A 97 -29.77 4.60 24.86
C MET A 97 -30.05 3.56 23.79
N ALA A 98 -29.77 2.30 24.07
CA ALA A 98 -30.33 1.17 23.35
C ALA A 98 -31.47 0.48 24.12
N VAL A 99 -32.53 0.11 23.41
CA VAL A 99 -33.50 -0.89 23.87
C VAL A 99 -33.09 -2.23 23.26
N THR A 100 -32.99 -3.26 24.09
CA THR A 100 -32.41 -4.57 23.79
C THR A 100 -33.22 -5.69 24.44
N ASP A 101 -34.55 -5.69 24.21
CA ASP A 101 -35.44 -6.77 24.65
C ASP A 101 -34.93 -8.17 24.22
N HIS A 102 -35.26 -9.22 24.99
CA HIS A 102 -34.80 -10.59 24.71
C HIS A 102 -35.31 -11.09 23.35
N ALA A 103 -34.39 -11.48 22.46
CA ALA A 103 -34.66 -11.76 21.05
C ALA A 103 -35.69 -12.89 20.84
N GLU A 104 -35.70 -13.90 21.71
CA GLU A 104 -36.63 -15.03 21.64
C GLU A 104 -38.07 -14.69 22.06
N GLN A 105 -38.30 -13.50 22.62
CA GLN A 105 -39.60 -13.04 23.12
C GLN A 105 -40.28 -12.04 22.16
N ILE A 106 -39.49 -11.27 21.39
CA ILE A 106 -39.97 -10.26 20.43
C ILE A 106 -40.73 -10.91 19.26
N MET A 107 -42.01 -10.61 19.06
CA MET A 107 -42.72 -10.96 17.82
C MET A 107 -42.34 -10.02 16.66
N PRO A 108 -42.47 -10.43 15.38
CA PRO A 108 -42.11 -9.57 14.24
C PRO A 108 -42.78 -8.18 14.22
N SER A 109 -44.03 -8.07 14.67
CA SER A 109 -44.73 -6.79 14.78
C SER A 109 -44.26 -5.92 15.95
N GLU A 110 -43.59 -6.50 16.93
CA GLU A 110 -43.02 -5.81 18.10
C GLU A 110 -41.60 -5.34 17.81
N TRP A 111 -40.86 -6.06 16.95
CA TRP A 111 -39.61 -5.57 16.35
C TRP A 111 -39.84 -4.25 15.60
N ASP A 112 -40.89 -4.20 14.76
CA ASP A 112 -41.31 -2.97 14.08
C ASP A 112 -41.65 -1.84 15.08
N GLU A 113 -42.18 -2.17 16.27
CA GLU A 113 -42.45 -1.18 17.34
C GLU A 113 -41.16 -0.65 17.99
N ILE A 114 -40.18 -1.52 18.29
CA ILE A 114 -38.87 -1.10 18.81
C ILE A 114 -38.16 -0.19 17.80
N VAL A 115 -38.08 -0.60 16.53
CA VAL A 115 -37.43 0.16 15.45
C VAL A 115 -38.14 1.50 15.20
N SER A 116 -39.47 1.51 15.11
CA SER A 116 -40.23 2.76 14.89
C SER A 116 -40.18 3.71 16.09
N SER A 117 -40.17 3.19 17.33
CA SER A 117 -39.97 3.99 18.55
C SER A 117 -38.58 4.63 18.57
N ALA A 118 -37.53 3.85 18.34
CA ALA A 118 -36.17 4.38 18.27
C ALA A 118 -36.02 5.44 17.16
N ASN A 119 -36.63 5.23 15.99
CA ASN A 119 -36.64 6.22 14.91
C ASN A 119 -37.47 7.47 15.22
N HIS A 120 -38.51 7.38 16.05
CA HIS A 120 -39.30 8.54 16.48
C HIS A 120 -38.58 9.41 17.51
N PHE A 121 -37.83 8.79 18.44
CA PHE A 121 -37.16 9.50 19.52
C PHE A 121 -35.74 9.98 19.19
N ASN A 122 -35.08 9.41 18.19
CA ASN A 122 -33.75 9.84 17.75
C ASN A 122 -33.79 11.26 17.16
N GLN A 123 -32.99 12.16 17.73
CA GLN A 123 -32.85 13.54 17.31
C GLN A 123 -31.37 13.92 17.33
N ASP A 124 -30.75 13.90 16.15
CA ASP A 124 -29.33 14.20 15.98
C ASP A 124 -28.97 15.58 16.59
N GLY A 125 -27.90 15.59 17.40
CA GLY A 125 -27.46 16.73 18.19
C GLY A 125 -28.07 16.84 19.60
N GLU A 126 -29.16 16.12 19.89
CA GLU A 126 -29.83 16.14 21.21
C GLU A 126 -29.97 14.77 21.88
N TYR A 127 -30.28 13.71 21.14
CA TYR A 127 -30.46 12.36 21.71
C TYR A 127 -30.39 11.26 20.65
N VAL A 128 -29.64 10.19 20.94
CA VAL A 128 -29.51 9.02 20.06
C VAL A 128 -30.26 7.82 20.63
N ALA A 129 -31.36 7.45 19.98
CA ALA A 129 -32.14 6.26 20.31
C ALA A 129 -31.74 5.11 19.38
N ILE A 130 -31.31 3.99 19.96
CA ILE A 130 -30.78 2.81 19.27
C ILE A 130 -31.78 1.65 19.46
N TYR A 131 -32.22 1.04 18.36
CA TYR A 131 -32.96 -0.22 18.40
C TYR A 131 -31.98 -1.39 18.42
N GLY A 132 -32.37 -2.48 19.09
CA GLY A 132 -31.55 -3.66 19.28
C GLY A 132 -32.34 -4.77 19.97
N PHE A 133 -31.64 -5.88 20.23
CA PHE A 133 -32.17 -7.03 20.96
C PHE A 133 -31.03 -7.66 21.79
N GLU A 134 -31.38 -8.43 22.82
CA GLU A 134 -30.42 -9.30 23.50
C GLU A 134 -30.56 -10.74 22.96
N PHE A 135 -29.49 -11.27 22.36
CA PHE A 135 -29.37 -12.69 22.05
C PHE A 135 -29.01 -13.45 23.33
N ALA A 136 -29.79 -14.45 23.71
CA ALA A 136 -29.54 -15.28 24.89
C ALA A 136 -29.24 -16.75 24.54
N ASP A 137 -28.07 -17.26 24.92
CA ASP A 137 -27.76 -18.69 24.95
C ASP A 137 -27.69 -19.17 26.41
N VAL A 138 -28.60 -20.08 26.77
CA VAL A 138 -28.80 -20.60 28.14
C VAL A 138 -27.53 -21.20 28.76
N LEU A 139 -26.57 -21.65 27.95
CA LEU A 139 -25.31 -22.25 28.41
C LEU A 139 -24.11 -21.33 28.20
N GLN A 140 -24.15 -20.41 27.24
CA GLN A 140 -22.99 -19.59 26.87
C GLN A 140 -23.04 -18.15 27.36
N GLY A 141 -24.20 -17.61 27.75
CA GLY A 141 -24.37 -16.21 28.13
C GLY A 141 -25.06 -15.39 27.04
N HIS A 142 -25.20 -14.08 27.27
CA HIS A 142 -26.01 -13.21 26.42
C HIS A 142 -25.18 -12.14 25.69
N ILE A 143 -25.70 -11.63 24.57
CA ILE A 143 -25.03 -10.66 23.71
C ILE A 143 -26.05 -9.60 23.28
N CYS A 144 -25.84 -8.34 23.67
CA CYS A 144 -26.58 -7.22 23.08
C CYS A 144 -26.19 -7.04 21.61
N VAL A 145 -27.19 -6.86 20.75
CA VAL A 145 -27.01 -6.47 19.34
C VAL A 145 -27.73 -5.15 19.10
N TRP A 146 -26.99 -4.18 18.56
CA TRP A 146 -27.41 -2.81 18.31
C TRP A 146 -27.49 -2.54 16.81
N ASN A 147 -28.50 -1.77 16.38
CA ASN A 147 -28.67 -1.29 15.00
C ASN A 147 -28.85 -2.39 13.93
N SER A 148 -29.27 -3.60 14.30
CA SER A 148 -29.56 -4.66 13.31
C SER A 148 -30.77 -4.33 12.43
N SER A 149 -30.73 -4.73 11.15
CA SER A 149 -31.90 -4.63 10.27
C SER A 149 -33.02 -5.65 10.59
N THR A 150 -32.72 -6.73 11.32
CA THR A 150 -33.66 -7.82 11.62
C THR A 150 -33.48 -8.37 13.03
N ASN A 151 -34.56 -8.76 13.72
CA ASN A 151 -34.45 -9.57 14.93
C ASN A 151 -33.92 -11.00 14.64
N LEU A 152 -33.32 -11.63 15.65
CA LEU A 152 -32.87 -13.03 15.65
C LEU A 152 -33.83 -13.97 16.40
N TYR A 153 -33.79 -15.26 16.04
CA TYR A 153 -34.54 -16.32 16.73
C TYR A 153 -33.74 -17.62 16.81
N ASN A 154 -33.67 -18.22 18.01
CA ASN A 154 -33.27 -19.61 18.26
C ASN A 154 -31.97 -20.07 17.56
N LEU A 155 -30.88 -19.30 17.70
CA LEU A 155 -29.55 -19.70 17.25
C LEU A 155 -28.72 -20.28 18.39
N PHE A 156 -27.83 -21.22 18.09
CA PHE A 156 -26.69 -21.52 18.97
C PHE A 156 -25.62 -20.42 18.84
N LEU A 157 -24.79 -20.20 19.87
CA LEU A 157 -23.71 -19.20 19.83
C LEU A 157 -22.82 -19.28 18.57
N SER A 158 -22.52 -20.47 18.06
CA SER A 158 -21.73 -20.59 16.81
C SER A 158 -22.45 -20.05 15.58
N GLU A 159 -23.77 -20.19 15.51
CA GLU A 159 -24.58 -19.67 14.41
C GLU A 159 -24.80 -18.16 14.57
N PHE A 160 -24.81 -17.65 15.80
CA PHE A 160 -24.79 -16.20 16.08
C PHE A 160 -23.53 -15.54 15.52
N TYR A 161 -22.35 -16.15 15.70
CA TYR A 161 -21.09 -15.63 15.14
C TYR A 161 -21.12 -15.59 13.60
N ASP A 162 -21.61 -16.63 12.94
CA ASP A 162 -21.81 -16.61 11.49
C ASP A 162 -22.83 -15.53 11.06
N TRP A 163 -23.90 -15.34 11.84
CA TRP A 163 -24.93 -14.34 11.56
C TRP A 163 -24.43 -12.89 11.69
N ILE A 164 -23.71 -12.54 12.77
CA ILE A 164 -23.30 -11.14 13.00
C ILE A 164 -22.31 -10.66 11.93
N VAL A 165 -21.48 -11.55 11.38
CA VAL A 165 -20.58 -11.26 10.24
C VAL A 165 -21.37 -10.95 8.95
N LEU A 166 -22.55 -11.55 8.78
CA LEU A 166 -23.43 -11.30 7.62
C LEU A 166 -24.26 -10.01 7.74
N HIS A 167 -24.27 -9.34 8.89
CA HIS A 167 -25.05 -8.12 9.17
C HIS A 167 -24.11 -6.94 9.48
N PRO A 168 -23.43 -6.37 8.46
CA PRO A 168 -22.43 -5.32 8.62
C PRO A 168 -22.98 -3.97 9.12
N GLU A 169 -24.30 -3.85 9.30
CA GLU A 169 -24.97 -2.74 10.01
C GLU A 169 -25.09 -2.96 11.53
N ALA A 170 -25.01 -4.20 12.02
CA ALA A 170 -25.31 -4.60 13.40
C ALA A 170 -24.04 -4.71 14.27
N VAL A 171 -23.99 -3.98 15.39
CA VAL A 171 -22.84 -3.94 16.31
C VAL A 171 -23.19 -4.74 17.58
N ALA A 172 -22.26 -5.48 18.16
CA ALA A 172 -22.57 -6.37 19.28
C ALA A 172 -21.60 -6.24 20.48
N GLY A 173 -22.03 -6.70 21.65
CA GLY A 173 -21.19 -6.80 22.84
C GLY A 173 -21.64 -7.88 23.83
N PHE A 174 -20.68 -8.51 24.51
CA PHE A 174 -20.93 -9.56 25.48
C PHE A 174 -21.52 -8.99 26.79
N ASN A 175 -22.65 -9.52 27.25
CA ASN A 175 -23.31 -9.06 28.47
C ASN A 175 -22.89 -9.89 29.70
N HIS A 176 -22.99 -9.26 30.89
CA HIS A 176 -22.80 -9.83 32.24
C HIS A 176 -21.81 -11.03 32.31
N PRO A 177 -20.57 -10.86 31.82
CA PRO A 177 -19.65 -11.96 31.54
C PRO A 177 -19.16 -12.60 32.85
N GLY A 178 -19.84 -13.64 33.31
CA GLY A 178 -19.49 -14.33 34.56
C GLY A 178 -20.62 -15.09 35.23
N GLU A 179 -21.87 -14.90 34.83
CA GLU A 179 -23.01 -15.64 35.40
C GLU A 179 -22.97 -17.15 35.05
N GLN A 180 -22.58 -17.48 33.81
CA GLN A 180 -22.43 -18.86 33.34
C GLN A 180 -20.98 -19.33 33.44
N ALA A 181 -20.77 -20.53 33.99
CA ALA A 181 -19.46 -21.16 34.06
C ALA A 181 -19.00 -21.62 32.67
N GLY A 182 -17.99 -20.94 32.12
CA GLY A 182 -17.47 -21.21 30.77
C GLY A 182 -18.13 -20.38 29.66
N CYS A 183 -18.80 -19.27 30.02
CA CYS A 183 -19.40 -18.29 29.11
C CYS A 183 -18.58 -18.03 27.83
N PHE A 184 -19.29 -17.96 26.71
CA PHE A 184 -18.80 -17.79 25.34
C PHE A 184 -17.65 -18.73 24.97
N ASN A 185 -17.77 -20.01 25.36
CA ASN A 185 -16.71 -21.02 25.28
C ASN A 185 -15.37 -20.53 25.87
N ASN A 186 -15.43 -19.95 27.08
CA ASN A 186 -14.31 -19.28 27.76
C ASN A 186 -13.70 -18.09 26.97
N PHE A 187 -14.52 -17.37 26.20
CA PHE A 187 -14.09 -16.34 25.24
C PHE A 187 -13.09 -16.84 24.19
N ALA A 188 -13.17 -18.11 23.77
CA ALA A 188 -12.32 -18.62 22.70
C ALA A 188 -12.47 -17.73 21.46
N PHE A 189 -11.35 -17.21 20.94
CA PHE A 189 -11.33 -16.37 19.75
C PHE A 189 -11.86 -17.14 18.54
N VAL A 190 -12.65 -16.48 17.71
CA VAL A 190 -13.40 -17.10 16.61
C VAL A 190 -12.68 -16.85 15.28
N ASN A 191 -12.69 -15.60 14.83
CA ASN A 191 -12.02 -15.08 13.65
C ASN A 191 -12.08 -13.55 13.64
N ASP A 192 -11.27 -12.92 12.79
CA ASP A 192 -11.14 -11.47 12.68
C ASP A 192 -12.45 -10.82 12.19
N GLU A 193 -13.25 -11.52 11.38
CA GLU A 193 -14.53 -11.02 10.89
C GLU A 193 -15.55 -10.85 12.04
N THR A 194 -15.58 -11.78 13.00
CA THR A 194 -16.46 -11.71 14.18
C THR A 194 -15.97 -10.63 15.16
N ASP A 195 -14.66 -10.51 15.32
CA ASP A 195 -13.97 -9.52 16.17
C ASP A 195 -14.19 -8.07 15.71
N GLN A 196 -14.40 -7.87 14.40
CA GLN A 196 -14.83 -6.57 13.86
C GLN A 196 -16.28 -6.20 14.18
N ARG A 197 -17.11 -7.14 14.66
CA ARG A 197 -18.54 -6.93 14.95
C ARG A 197 -18.90 -6.97 16.43
N ILE A 198 -18.27 -7.87 17.19
CA ILE A 198 -18.41 -7.94 18.65
C ILE A 198 -17.30 -7.07 19.23
N VAL A 199 -17.68 -5.86 19.66
CA VAL A 199 -16.75 -4.78 20.00
C VAL A 199 -16.87 -4.32 21.45
N GLY A 200 -17.88 -4.80 22.18
CA GLY A 200 -18.14 -4.48 23.59
C GLY A 200 -18.08 -5.69 24.52
N ILE A 201 -17.80 -5.45 25.79
CA ILE A 201 -18.00 -6.40 26.89
C ILE A 201 -18.39 -5.67 28.16
N GLU A 202 -19.46 -6.10 28.82
CA GLU A 202 -19.93 -5.46 30.04
C GLU A 202 -18.92 -5.67 31.19
N CYS A 203 -18.30 -4.58 31.62
CA CYS A 203 -17.55 -4.51 32.86
C CYS A 203 -18.46 -4.13 34.04
N PHE A 204 -19.65 -3.57 33.78
CA PHE A 204 -20.69 -3.34 34.78
C PHE A 204 -22.07 -3.78 34.25
N ASN A 205 -22.86 -4.46 35.08
CA ASN A 205 -24.24 -4.87 34.81
C ASN A 205 -25.04 -4.88 36.12
N LYS A 206 -26.28 -4.37 36.11
CA LYS A 206 -27.25 -4.30 37.24
C LYS A 206 -26.79 -3.54 38.49
N ASP A 207 -25.69 -3.94 39.11
CA ASP A 207 -25.13 -3.46 40.37
C ASP A 207 -23.76 -2.78 40.16
N MET A 208 -23.46 -1.77 40.98
CA MET A 208 -22.23 -0.95 40.86
C MET A 208 -20.94 -1.77 41.08
N ASP A 209 -20.99 -2.77 41.96
CA ASP A 209 -19.83 -3.61 42.33
C ASP A 209 -19.58 -4.78 41.38
N SER A 210 -20.40 -4.98 40.33
CA SER A 210 -20.33 -6.17 39.48
C SER A 210 -18.97 -6.30 38.74
N TYR A 211 -18.26 -5.19 38.55
CA TYR A 211 -16.92 -5.14 37.96
C TYR A 211 -15.91 -6.04 38.66
N GLN A 212 -16.08 -6.32 39.95
CA GLN A 212 -15.20 -7.22 40.70
C GLN A 212 -15.23 -8.65 40.14
N THR A 213 -16.36 -9.06 39.55
CA THR A 213 -16.57 -10.35 38.88
C THR A 213 -16.17 -10.32 37.41
N TYR A 214 -16.47 -9.21 36.71
CA TYR A 214 -16.34 -9.12 35.25
C TYR A 214 -14.97 -8.63 34.76
N PHE A 215 -14.23 -7.87 35.58
CA PHE A 215 -12.88 -7.39 35.21
C PHE A 215 -11.89 -8.52 34.83
N PRO A 216 -11.84 -9.67 35.54
CA PRO A 216 -11.06 -10.83 35.09
C PRO A 216 -11.50 -11.42 33.75
N LYS A 217 -12.79 -11.26 33.37
CA LYS A 217 -13.33 -11.76 32.10
C LYS A 217 -13.04 -10.85 30.92
N TYR A 218 -13.04 -9.54 31.14
CA TYR A 218 -12.50 -8.57 30.18
C TYR A 218 -11.04 -8.88 29.84
N ILE A 219 -10.18 -9.08 30.86
CA ILE A 219 -8.78 -9.51 30.65
C ILE A 219 -8.71 -10.85 29.89
N GLN A 220 -9.50 -11.86 30.29
CA GLN A 220 -9.53 -13.17 29.63
C GLN A 220 -9.87 -13.08 28.13
N ALA A 221 -10.84 -12.24 27.76
CA ALA A 221 -11.21 -12.05 26.36
C ALA A 221 -10.10 -11.35 25.55
N LEU A 222 -9.49 -10.29 26.10
CA LEU A 222 -8.36 -9.60 25.47
C LEU A 222 -7.15 -10.52 25.29
N ASP A 223 -6.82 -11.35 26.29
CA ASP A 223 -5.69 -12.29 26.22
C ASP A 223 -5.93 -13.45 25.24
N ASN A 224 -7.19 -13.81 24.99
CA ASN A 224 -7.55 -14.79 23.96
C ASN A 224 -7.47 -14.21 22.54
N GLY A 225 -7.38 -12.89 22.37
CA GLY A 225 -7.20 -12.22 21.08
C GLY A 225 -8.32 -11.27 20.66
N TRP A 226 -9.38 -11.10 21.45
CA TRP A 226 -10.49 -10.21 21.10
C TRP A 226 -10.08 -8.72 21.18
N HIS A 227 -10.45 -7.94 20.17
CA HIS A 227 -10.44 -6.49 20.19
C HIS A 227 -11.81 -5.98 20.65
N ILE A 228 -11.95 -5.76 21.96
CA ILE A 228 -13.19 -5.29 22.58
C ILE A 228 -12.93 -4.18 23.59
N ALA A 229 -13.92 -3.30 23.74
CA ALA A 229 -13.96 -2.21 24.71
C ALA A 229 -14.88 -2.56 25.89
N PRO A 230 -14.62 -2.01 27.09
CA PRO A 230 -15.49 -2.20 28.22
C PRO A 230 -16.74 -1.33 28.07
N THR A 231 -17.90 -1.90 28.39
CA THR A 231 -19.19 -1.22 28.45
C THR A 231 -19.79 -1.32 29.85
N ALA A 232 -20.77 -0.48 30.14
CA ALA A 232 -21.61 -0.56 31.33
C ALA A 232 -23.08 -0.56 30.90
N GLY A 233 -23.81 -1.60 31.32
CA GLY A 233 -25.24 -1.74 31.11
C GLY A 233 -25.99 -1.67 32.44
N GLN A 234 -27.20 -1.11 32.41
CA GLN A 234 -28.08 -1.15 33.58
C GLN A 234 -28.94 -2.40 33.62
N ASP A 235 -29.26 -3.00 32.47
CA ASP A 235 -30.06 -4.21 32.36
C ASP A 235 -31.35 -4.03 33.18
N ASN A 236 -32.11 -3.03 32.72
CA ASN A 236 -33.34 -2.55 33.34
C ASN A 236 -34.49 -3.48 32.93
N HIS A 237 -35.13 -4.10 33.91
CA HIS A 237 -36.49 -4.64 33.75
C HIS A 237 -37.54 -3.74 34.43
N ASP A 238 -37.15 -2.85 35.35
CA ASP A 238 -38.04 -1.82 35.91
C ASP A 238 -38.05 -0.56 35.03
N ALA A 239 -39.11 0.25 35.07
CA ALA A 239 -39.23 1.52 34.34
C ALA A 239 -38.36 2.67 34.93
N ASN A 240 -37.04 2.47 35.02
CA ASN A 240 -36.05 3.37 35.62
C ASN A 240 -34.79 3.57 34.76
N TRP A 241 -34.92 3.48 33.43
CA TRP A 241 -33.82 3.55 32.47
C TRP A 241 -32.95 4.80 32.63
N GLY A 242 -31.64 4.61 32.81
CA GLY A 242 -30.67 5.66 33.09
C GLY A 242 -30.66 6.16 34.53
N THR A 243 -31.73 5.97 35.32
CA THR A 243 -31.83 6.43 36.72
C THR A 243 -31.72 5.31 37.77
N LYS A 244 -31.70 4.04 37.36
CA LYS A 244 -31.47 2.87 38.25
C LYS A 244 -30.22 3.05 39.12
N ASN A 245 -29.14 3.53 38.51
CA ASN A 245 -27.83 3.78 39.11
C ASN A 245 -26.98 4.69 38.19
N ALA A 246 -25.71 4.93 38.55
CA ALA A 246 -24.79 5.77 37.79
C ALA A 246 -23.93 5.02 36.75
N LEU A 247 -24.26 3.76 36.41
CA LEU A 247 -23.56 3.03 35.33
C LEU A 247 -23.72 3.74 33.98
N ARG A 248 -22.60 4.02 33.30
CA ARG A 248 -22.57 4.64 31.96
C ARG A 248 -21.55 3.97 31.05
N THR A 249 -21.98 3.68 29.82
CA THR A 249 -21.05 3.56 28.69
C THR A 249 -20.82 4.96 28.13
N ALA A 250 -19.56 5.37 28.05
CA ALA A 250 -19.16 6.67 27.53
C ALA A 250 -18.46 6.49 26.17
N VAL A 251 -18.81 7.32 25.17
CA VAL A 251 -18.43 7.14 23.76
C VAL A 251 -17.80 8.41 23.21
N LEU A 252 -16.67 8.27 22.51
CA LEU A 252 -15.90 9.36 21.89
C LEU A 252 -16.28 9.53 20.39
N ALA A 253 -17.10 10.54 20.10
CA ALA A 253 -17.62 10.87 18.76
C ALA A 253 -17.56 12.39 18.51
N ASN A 254 -17.59 12.86 17.26
CA ASN A 254 -17.53 14.31 17.00
C ASN A 254 -18.89 14.95 17.23
N ASN A 255 -19.95 14.28 16.79
CA ASN A 255 -21.34 14.72 16.87
C ASN A 255 -22.23 13.64 17.50
N LEU A 256 -23.28 14.07 18.20
CA LEU A 256 -24.28 13.17 18.76
C LEU A 256 -25.27 12.72 17.66
N THR A 257 -24.85 11.78 16.83
CA THR A 257 -25.71 11.16 15.79
C THR A 257 -25.66 9.65 15.93
N ARG A 258 -26.73 8.95 15.51
CA ARG A 258 -26.75 7.47 15.59
C ARG A 258 -25.58 6.84 14.85
N GLY A 259 -25.26 7.36 13.67
CA GLY A 259 -24.15 6.88 12.85
C GLY A 259 -22.79 7.04 13.53
N GLU A 260 -22.51 8.20 14.16
CA GLU A 260 -21.23 8.43 14.83
C GLU A 260 -21.08 7.69 16.16
N ILE A 261 -22.16 7.50 16.92
CA ILE A 261 -22.13 6.67 18.14
C ILE A 261 -21.83 5.21 17.78
N LEU A 262 -22.45 4.68 16.72
CA LEU A 262 -22.19 3.30 16.24
C LEU A 262 -20.80 3.16 15.61
N ASP A 263 -20.29 4.16 14.87
CA ASP A 263 -18.91 4.19 14.37
C ASP A 263 -17.89 4.17 15.51
N ALA A 264 -18.16 4.93 16.57
CA ALA A 264 -17.31 4.97 17.75
C ALA A 264 -17.32 3.64 18.51
N LEU A 265 -18.47 2.98 18.66
CA LEU A 265 -18.55 1.62 19.22
C LEU A 265 -17.80 0.60 18.35
N LEU A 266 -18.03 0.58 17.02
CA LEU A 266 -17.31 -0.29 16.07
C LEU A 266 -15.79 -0.11 16.12
N LYS A 267 -15.33 1.12 16.34
CA LYS A 267 -13.90 1.47 16.49
C LYS A 267 -13.45 1.49 17.95
N ARG A 268 -14.24 0.93 18.89
CA ARG A 268 -13.91 0.77 20.32
C ARG A 268 -13.53 2.07 21.03
N ARG A 269 -13.96 3.23 20.51
CA ARG A 269 -13.76 4.55 21.11
C ARG A 269 -14.74 4.77 22.26
N CYS A 270 -14.70 3.91 23.27
CA CYS A 270 -15.59 3.98 24.42
C CYS A 270 -14.92 3.46 25.70
N TYR A 271 -15.52 3.81 26.84
CA TYR A 271 -15.11 3.34 28.15
C TYR A 271 -16.34 3.10 29.03
N ALA A 272 -16.14 2.31 30.09
CA ALA A 272 -17.18 2.02 31.08
C ALA A 272 -16.86 2.74 32.38
N THR A 273 -17.87 3.33 33.01
CA THR A 273 -17.76 3.95 34.33
C THR A 273 -19.01 3.65 35.16
N ASN A 274 -18.86 3.68 36.48
CA ASN A 274 -19.99 3.71 37.42
C ASN A 274 -20.26 5.12 37.97
N ASP A 275 -19.63 6.15 37.42
CA ASP A 275 -19.99 7.55 37.61
C ASP A 275 -20.83 8.11 36.43
N ASN A 276 -21.68 9.11 36.70
CA ASN A 276 -22.60 9.71 35.74
C ASN A 276 -21.94 10.58 34.66
N ASN A 277 -20.76 11.16 34.92
CA ASN A 277 -20.20 12.25 34.12
C ASN A 277 -18.66 12.27 33.95
N LEU A 278 -17.91 11.40 34.64
CA LEU A 278 -16.46 11.24 34.56
C LEU A 278 -15.98 11.13 33.11
N GLN A 279 -15.10 12.05 32.71
CA GLN A 279 -14.57 12.17 31.35
C GLN A 279 -13.16 11.58 31.27
N LEU A 280 -13.00 10.50 30.49
CA LEU A 280 -11.70 9.89 30.20
C LEU A 280 -11.32 10.04 28.73
N HIS A 281 -10.08 10.47 28.48
CA HIS A 281 -9.48 10.49 27.15
C HIS A 281 -8.12 9.80 27.21
N PHE A 282 -8.05 8.59 26.66
CA PHE A 282 -6.87 7.72 26.67
C PHE A 282 -6.39 7.54 25.22
N TYR A 283 -5.12 7.82 24.96
CA TYR A 283 -4.56 7.81 23.61
C TYR A 283 -3.07 7.43 23.60
N GLY A 284 -2.62 6.78 22.53
CA GLY A 284 -1.30 6.20 22.35
C GLY A 284 -0.70 6.63 21.02
N ASN A 285 0.50 7.23 21.02
CA ASN A 285 1.14 7.80 19.83
C ASN A 285 0.22 8.75 19.01
N GLY A 286 -0.72 9.43 19.69
CA GLY A 286 -1.70 10.33 19.05
C GLY A 286 -2.91 9.64 18.40
N LEU A 287 -3.14 8.35 18.68
CA LEU A 287 -4.31 7.58 18.27
C LEU A 287 -5.15 7.18 19.49
N GLU A 288 -6.47 7.20 19.35
CA GLU A 288 -7.43 7.08 20.45
C GLU A 288 -7.53 5.66 21.05
N MET A 289 -8.09 5.55 22.26
CA MET A 289 -8.57 4.29 22.80
C MET A 289 -9.44 3.56 21.76
N GLY A 290 -9.29 2.24 21.66
CA GLY A 290 -9.88 1.43 20.61
C GLY A 290 -8.98 1.22 19.37
N SER A 291 -7.88 1.98 19.24
CA SER A 291 -6.96 1.89 18.10
C SER A 291 -5.99 0.71 18.18
N ILE A 292 -5.68 0.15 17.03
CA ILE A 292 -4.56 -0.78 16.80
C ILE A 292 -3.43 0.04 16.15
N VAL A 293 -2.21 -0.09 16.66
CA VAL A 293 -1.02 0.62 16.16
C VAL A 293 0.12 -0.36 15.85
N VAL A 294 1.08 0.05 15.03
CA VAL A 294 2.28 -0.72 14.72
C VAL A 294 3.50 0.06 15.17
N GLY A 295 4.46 -0.61 15.82
CA GLY A 295 5.71 0.02 16.25
C GLY A 295 6.45 -0.72 17.36
N SER A 296 7.66 -0.26 17.65
CA SER A 296 8.54 -0.78 18.72
C SER A 296 8.45 0.00 20.03
N CYS A 297 7.68 1.10 20.08
CA CYS A 297 7.51 1.98 21.22
C CYS A 297 6.08 2.58 21.26
N LEU A 298 5.50 2.70 22.45
CA LEU A 298 4.17 3.29 22.65
C LEU A 298 4.18 4.31 23.79
N THR A 299 3.89 5.57 23.48
CA THR A 299 3.65 6.63 24.47
C THR A 299 2.15 6.78 24.71
N LEU A 300 1.71 6.30 25.87
CA LEU A 300 0.33 6.35 26.36
C LEU A 300 0.11 7.62 27.17
N ASN A 301 -1.07 8.21 27.00
CA ASN A 301 -1.53 9.41 27.68
C ASN A 301 -2.96 9.17 28.17
N LEU A 302 -3.27 9.66 29.37
CA LEU A 302 -4.60 9.62 29.95
C LEU A 302 -4.91 11.00 30.53
N THR A 303 -5.84 11.70 29.90
CA THR A 303 -6.48 12.90 30.45
C THR A 303 -7.72 12.48 31.20
N ILE A 304 -7.86 12.94 32.44
CA ILE A 304 -9.03 12.71 33.29
C ILE A 304 -9.66 14.07 33.58
N ASN A 305 -10.98 14.16 33.47
CA ASN A 305 -11.75 15.31 33.91
C ASN A 305 -13.05 14.85 34.58
N ASP A 306 -13.19 15.22 35.84
CA ASP A 306 -14.38 15.06 36.66
C ASP A 306 -15.05 16.47 36.79
N PRO A 307 -16.24 16.64 36.17
CA PRO A 307 -17.04 17.87 36.20
C PRO A 307 -17.59 18.34 37.56
N ASP A 308 -18.01 17.46 38.47
CA ASP A 308 -18.63 17.83 39.77
C ASP A 308 -17.61 17.95 40.93
N ALA A 309 -16.34 17.72 40.60
CA ALA A 309 -15.12 17.98 41.34
C ALA A 309 -14.80 16.99 42.47
N GLU A 310 -15.10 15.71 42.28
CA GLU A 310 -14.54 14.66 43.11
C GLU A 310 -13.03 14.48 42.83
N SER A 311 -12.32 13.80 43.73
CA SER A 311 -10.86 13.68 43.63
C SER A 311 -10.50 12.32 43.06
N ILE A 312 -9.84 12.30 41.91
CA ILE A 312 -9.23 11.07 41.39
C ILE A 312 -8.19 10.58 42.40
N ARG A 313 -8.29 9.31 42.79
CA ARG A 313 -7.43 8.68 43.79
C ARG A 313 -6.22 8.01 43.16
N ASN A 314 -6.41 7.28 42.05
CA ASN A 314 -5.31 6.64 41.33
C ASN A 314 -5.71 6.28 39.89
N ALA A 315 -4.70 6.17 39.03
CA ALA A 315 -4.80 5.54 37.72
C ALA A 315 -3.84 4.35 37.65
N THR A 316 -4.25 3.28 36.98
CA THR A 316 -3.44 2.06 36.77
C THR A 316 -3.53 1.64 35.31
N ILE A 317 -2.39 1.48 34.64
CA ILE A 317 -2.34 0.98 33.25
C ILE A 317 -1.96 -0.49 33.28
N PHE A 318 -2.80 -1.30 32.64
CA PHE A 318 -2.69 -2.74 32.51
C PHE A 318 -2.21 -3.14 31.12
N THR A 319 -1.77 -4.39 31.00
CA THR A 319 -1.42 -5.06 29.74
C THR A 319 -1.80 -6.55 29.84
N ASN A 320 -1.40 -7.35 28.86
CA ASN A 320 -1.61 -8.80 28.77
C ASN A 320 -1.48 -9.52 30.12
N ASN A 321 -2.36 -10.50 30.37
CA ASN A 321 -2.50 -11.25 31.62
C ASN A 321 -2.83 -10.37 32.84
N GLY A 322 -3.40 -9.18 32.62
CA GLY A 322 -3.71 -8.22 33.68
C GLY A 322 -2.48 -7.66 34.40
N VAL A 323 -1.30 -7.70 33.76
CA VAL A 323 -0.06 -7.19 34.36
C VAL A 323 -0.13 -5.67 34.45
N ILE A 324 0.24 -5.10 35.59
CA ILE A 324 0.33 -3.65 35.80
C ILE A 324 1.65 -3.15 35.23
N VAL A 325 1.60 -2.19 34.30
CA VAL A 325 2.78 -1.52 33.72
C VAL A 325 2.97 -0.10 34.25
N HIS A 326 1.90 0.56 34.70
CA HIS A 326 1.97 1.84 35.42
C HIS A 326 0.96 1.86 36.56
N HIS A 327 1.31 2.49 37.67
CA HIS A 327 0.37 2.79 38.75
C HIS A 327 0.77 4.10 39.43
N GLU A 328 -0.17 5.03 39.53
CA GLU A 328 0.08 6.37 40.05
C GLU A 328 -1.06 6.80 40.98
N THR A 329 -0.70 7.30 42.16
CA THR A 329 -1.66 7.95 43.08
C THR A 329 -1.83 9.40 42.65
N LEU A 330 -3.08 9.82 42.49
CA LEU A 330 -3.47 11.11 41.93
C LEU A 330 -4.20 11.95 42.99
N SER A 331 -4.51 13.20 42.65
CA SER A 331 -5.32 14.09 43.49
C SER A 331 -5.96 15.22 42.68
N GLY A 332 -7.17 15.63 43.06
CA GLY A 332 -7.97 16.61 42.32
C GLY A 332 -8.75 15.97 41.17
N SER A 333 -9.66 16.75 40.56
CA SER A 333 -10.61 16.27 39.54
C SER A 333 -10.09 16.30 38.11
N ARG A 334 -8.87 16.82 37.86
CA ARG A 334 -8.30 16.96 36.50
C ARG A 334 -6.83 16.54 36.36
N PRO A 335 -6.42 15.35 36.84
CA PRO A 335 -5.06 14.87 36.65
C PRO A 335 -4.80 14.42 35.20
N PHE A 336 -3.53 14.35 34.85
CA PHE A 336 -3.02 13.83 33.58
C PHE A 336 -1.91 12.82 33.86
N VAL A 337 -1.91 11.71 33.13
CA VAL A 337 -0.90 10.63 33.24
C VAL A 337 -0.27 10.38 31.88
N ASN A 338 1.05 10.26 31.85
CA ASN A 338 1.82 9.95 30.65
C ASN A 338 2.87 8.86 30.97
N ILE A 339 3.00 7.87 30.08
CA ILE A 339 4.05 6.85 30.15
C ILE A 339 4.48 6.43 28.74
N THR A 340 5.79 6.24 28.55
CA THR A 340 6.35 5.58 27.36
C THR A 340 6.75 4.15 27.71
N ILE A 341 6.37 3.20 26.86
CA ILE A 341 6.62 1.76 27.01
C ILE A 341 7.44 1.28 25.82
N GLU A 342 8.67 0.84 26.09
CA GLU A 342 9.63 0.36 25.10
C GLU A 342 10.64 -0.63 25.71
N PRO A 343 11.20 -1.57 24.93
CA PRO A 343 10.78 -1.93 23.57
C PRO A 343 9.55 -2.85 23.57
N ILE A 344 8.70 -2.70 22.57
CA ILE A 344 7.62 -3.63 22.24
C ILE A 344 8.15 -4.64 21.20
N THR A 345 8.25 -5.91 21.61
CA THR A 345 8.85 -7.00 20.80
C THR A 345 7.87 -8.15 20.50
N THR A 346 6.64 -8.07 21.03
CA THR A 346 5.52 -8.99 20.77
C THR A 346 4.25 -8.16 20.64
N PRO A 347 3.16 -8.68 20.08
CA PRO A 347 1.85 -8.03 20.18
C PRO A 347 1.46 -7.81 21.64
N ARG A 348 0.89 -6.64 21.94
CA ARG A 348 0.45 -6.24 23.30
C ARG A 348 -0.81 -5.40 23.22
N TYR A 349 -1.58 -5.38 24.30
CA TYR A 349 -2.62 -4.36 24.53
C TYR A 349 -2.32 -3.58 25.81
N PHE A 350 -2.88 -2.37 25.90
CA PHE A 350 -2.80 -1.53 27.08
C PHE A 350 -4.11 -0.81 27.34
N PHE A 351 -4.65 -0.87 28.56
CA PHE A 351 -5.84 -0.10 28.96
C PHE A 351 -5.64 0.52 30.34
N ALA A 352 -6.35 1.61 30.62
CA ALA A 352 -6.31 2.27 31.92
C ALA A 352 -7.55 1.91 32.77
N ARG A 353 -7.33 1.81 34.09
CA ARG A 353 -8.38 1.89 35.11
C ARG A 353 -8.17 3.14 35.96
N VAL A 354 -9.23 3.89 36.18
CA VAL A 354 -9.29 5.05 37.09
C VAL A 354 -10.12 4.67 38.32
N TYR A 355 -9.75 5.23 39.46
CA TYR A 355 -10.51 5.18 40.71
C TYR A 355 -10.68 6.60 41.26
N GLU A 356 -11.90 7.00 41.56
CA GLU A 356 -12.23 8.14 42.40
C GLU A 356 -11.91 7.89 43.90
N SER A 357 -12.07 8.93 44.71
CA SER A 357 -11.88 8.88 46.17
C SER A 357 -13.14 8.47 46.93
N ASP A 358 -14.33 8.59 46.32
CA ASP A 358 -15.61 8.20 46.93
C ASP A 358 -15.83 6.67 46.88
N GLY A 359 -15.31 6.01 45.83
CA GLY A 359 -15.44 4.60 45.54
C GLY A 359 -15.56 4.27 44.05
N ASP A 360 -15.91 5.24 43.21
CA ASP A 360 -16.23 5.01 41.79
C ASP A 360 -14.98 4.75 40.91
N VAL A 361 -15.23 4.15 39.74
CA VAL A 361 -14.30 3.33 38.96
C VAL A 361 -14.63 3.43 37.47
N ALA A 362 -13.60 3.58 36.65
CA ALA A 362 -13.74 3.50 35.20
C ALA A 362 -12.65 2.65 34.53
N PHE A 363 -12.98 2.05 33.40
CA PHE A 363 -12.10 1.23 32.57
C PHE A 363 -12.15 1.73 31.13
N THR A 364 -11.00 2.04 30.54
CA THR A 364 -10.92 2.48 29.13
C THR A 364 -10.89 1.29 28.16
N ALA A 365 -11.27 1.52 26.90
CA ALA A 365 -10.88 0.61 25.83
C ALA A 365 -9.34 0.49 25.74
N PRO A 366 -8.83 -0.65 25.26
CA PRO A 366 -7.40 -0.81 25.06
C PRO A 366 -6.88 -0.04 23.86
N ILE A 367 -5.56 0.10 23.82
CA ILE A 367 -4.78 0.38 22.63
C ILE A 367 -3.91 -0.84 22.39
N TRP A 368 -4.02 -1.42 21.21
CA TRP A 368 -3.23 -2.59 20.81
C TRP A 368 -2.01 -2.11 20.03
N ILE A 369 -0.86 -2.75 20.25
CA ILE A 369 0.36 -2.51 19.49
C ILE A 369 0.95 -3.83 18.99
N TYR A 370 1.24 -3.87 17.70
CA TYR A 370 1.96 -4.96 17.04
C TYR A 370 3.40 -4.50 16.72
N PRO A 371 4.42 -5.36 16.94
CA PRO A 371 5.79 -5.02 16.58
C PRO A 371 5.95 -4.99 15.07
N THR A 372 6.80 -4.10 14.57
CA THR A 372 7.29 -4.14 13.18
C THR A 372 8.13 -5.40 12.97
N TYR A 373 7.68 -6.30 12.10
CA TYR A 373 8.55 -7.31 11.51
C TYR A 373 9.35 -6.68 10.36
N ASN A 374 10.55 -7.20 10.10
CA ASN A 374 11.35 -6.87 8.92
C ASN A 374 11.56 -8.16 8.14
N PHE A 375 10.95 -8.24 6.96
CA PHE A 375 11.13 -9.30 5.99
C PHE A 375 12.50 -9.16 5.31
N MET A 376 12.71 -9.86 4.19
CA MET A 376 13.95 -9.78 3.41
C MET A 376 13.60 -9.20 2.04
N PRO A 377 14.34 -8.20 1.53
CA PRO A 377 14.03 -7.62 0.24
C PRO A 377 14.27 -8.62 -0.90
N VAL A 378 13.55 -8.40 -2.00
CA VAL A 378 13.56 -9.22 -3.21
C VAL A 378 14.35 -8.48 -4.30
N ALA A 379 15.48 -9.07 -4.72
CA ALA A 379 16.22 -8.60 -5.89
C ALA A 379 15.55 -9.05 -7.19
N ASN A 380 15.50 -8.17 -8.17
CA ASN A 380 15.12 -8.46 -9.55
C ASN A 380 16.16 -7.82 -10.48
N ALA A 381 16.92 -8.64 -11.21
CA ALA A 381 18.01 -8.22 -12.07
C ALA A 381 17.54 -7.77 -13.48
N GLY A 382 16.26 -7.93 -13.79
CA GLY A 382 15.67 -7.69 -15.10
C GLY A 382 15.83 -8.88 -16.07
N PRO A 383 15.19 -8.80 -17.25
CA PRO A 383 15.27 -9.85 -18.27
C PRO A 383 16.64 -9.88 -18.96
N ASP A 384 16.98 -11.04 -19.56
CA ASP A 384 18.18 -11.23 -20.37
C ASP A 384 18.26 -10.22 -21.54
N ILE A 385 19.49 -9.81 -21.89
CA ILE A 385 19.77 -8.69 -22.80
C ILE A 385 20.61 -9.18 -23.99
N ASN A 386 20.24 -8.77 -25.21
CA ASN A 386 21.04 -8.97 -26.43
C ASN A 386 21.62 -7.64 -26.91
N VAL A 387 22.93 -7.59 -27.19
CA VAL A 387 23.65 -6.39 -27.68
C VAL A 387 24.82 -6.78 -28.61
N SER A 388 25.42 -5.80 -29.29
CA SER A 388 26.71 -5.98 -29.98
C SER A 388 27.90 -5.61 -29.09
N THR A 389 29.09 -6.11 -29.41
CA THR A 389 30.35 -5.74 -28.78
C THR A 389 30.58 -4.23 -28.75
N TYR A 390 31.25 -3.75 -27.69
CA TYR A 390 31.55 -2.34 -27.44
C TYR A 390 30.35 -1.39 -27.27
N THR A 391 29.10 -1.89 -27.33
CA THR A 391 27.92 -1.09 -26.99
C THR A 391 27.66 -1.08 -25.47
N PRO A 392 27.36 0.07 -24.83
CA PRO A 392 27.05 0.09 -23.41
C PRO A 392 25.78 -0.69 -23.05
N VAL A 393 25.89 -1.57 -22.06
CA VAL A 393 24.79 -2.40 -21.53
C VAL A 393 24.34 -1.85 -20.20
N THR A 394 23.16 -1.24 -20.16
CA THR A 394 22.51 -0.80 -18.91
C THR A 394 21.66 -1.95 -18.34
N LEU A 395 21.92 -2.32 -17.09
CA LEU A 395 21.09 -3.29 -16.37
C LEU A 395 19.97 -2.54 -15.64
N ASN A 396 18.86 -3.22 -15.31
CA ASN A 396 17.73 -2.58 -14.67
C ASN A 396 17.22 -3.35 -13.45
N GLY A 397 17.54 -2.83 -12.26
CA GLY A 397 17.14 -3.39 -10.97
C GLY A 397 15.88 -2.77 -10.38
N THR A 398 15.22 -1.82 -11.06
CA THR A 398 14.11 -1.03 -10.47
C THR A 398 12.84 -1.84 -10.16
N ALA A 399 12.79 -3.12 -10.53
CA ALA A 399 11.73 -4.05 -10.15
C ALA A 399 12.06 -4.85 -8.87
N SER A 400 13.15 -4.52 -8.17
CA SER A 400 13.45 -4.99 -6.82
C SER A 400 12.58 -4.24 -5.81
N TYR A 401 12.12 -4.92 -4.77
CA TYR A 401 11.18 -4.36 -3.77
C TYR A 401 11.44 -4.97 -2.38
N ASP A 402 10.90 -4.37 -1.33
CA ASP A 402 10.73 -5.00 -0.01
C ASP A 402 9.24 -5.26 0.24
N GLU A 403 8.89 -6.30 1.02
CA GLU A 403 7.47 -6.63 1.26
C GLU A 403 6.77 -5.61 2.19
N GLU A 404 7.56 -4.81 2.91
CA GLU A 404 7.17 -3.66 3.72
C GLU A 404 6.56 -2.49 2.91
N ASP A 405 6.86 -2.37 1.61
CA ASP A 405 6.44 -1.23 0.77
C ASP A 405 4.93 -1.31 0.33
N CYS A 406 4.05 -1.69 1.27
CA CYS A 406 2.59 -1.77 1.10
C CYS A 406 1.86 -0.73 2.01
N PRO A 407 0.67 -0.22 1.65
CA PRO A 407 0.28 1.17 1.93
C PRO A 407 -0.25 1.47 3.36
N LEU A 408 0.02 0.62 4.35
CA LEU A 408 -0.42 0.83 5.75
C LEU A 408 0.65 1.38 6.70
N GLY A 409 1.85 1.67 6.19
CA GLY A 409 2.71 2.70 6.78
C GLY A 409 4.16 2.31 6.98
N ASP A 410 4.98 2.55 5.96
CA ASP A 410 6.29 3.12 6.19
C ASP A 410 6.38 4.54 5.60
N ILE A 411 6.69 5.51 6.46
CA ILE A 411 7.00 6.90 6.09
C ILE A 411 8.52 7.12 5.93
N THR A 412 9.31 6.05 6.03
CA THR A 412 10.76 6.00 5.83
C THR A 412 11.15 5.14 4.62
N GLY A 413 10.29 5.16 3.58
CA GLY A 413 10.36 4.40 2.33
C GLY A 413 11.75 3.92 1.95
N THR A 414 11.92 2.60 1.93
CA THR A 414 13.24 2.00 2.09
C THR A 414 14.12 2.26 0.87
N ILE A 415 15.23 2.98 1.09
CA ILE A 415 16.23 3.20 0.03
C ILE A 415 16.99 1.89 -0.15
N LEU A 416 16.51 1.03 -1.06
CA LEU A 416 17.21 -0.18 -1.46
C LEU A 416 18.63 0.16 -1.92
N THR A 417 19.62 -0.37 -1.21
CA THR A 417 21.03 -0.29 -1.61
C THR A 417 21.34 -1.43 -2.56
N TYR A 418 21.57 -1.11 -3.84
CA TYR A 418 21.90 -2.09 -4.86
C TYR A 418 23.35 -2.55 -4.74
N ASN A 419 23.63 -3.77 -5.19
CA ASN A 419 24.97 -4.33 -5.30
C ASN A 419 25.03 -5.33 -6.46
N TRP A 420 25.60 -4.89 -7.57
CA TRP A 420 25.74 -5.68 -8.79
C TRP A 420 27.14 -6.26 -8.95
N THR A 421 27.26 -7.47 -9.47
CA THR A 421 28.55 -8.13 -9.72
C THR A 421 28.50 -9.05 -10.92
N ILE A 422 29.51 -8.97 -11.79
CA ILE A 422 29.68 -9.90 -12.92
C ILE A 422 30.17 -11.25 -12.40
N LEU A 423 29.34 -12.28 -12.56
CA LEU A 423 29.57 -13.65 -12.10
C LEU A 423 30.43 -14.45 -13.09
N SER A 424 30.23 -14.27 -14.39
CA SER A 424 31.00 -14.92 -15.45
C SER A 424 31.04 -14.11 -16.73
N TYR A 425 32.06 -14.36 -17.57
CA TYR A 425 32.32 -13.65 -18.82
C TYR A 425 33.03 -14.57 -19.84
N PRO A 426 33.07 -14.20 -21.14
CA PRO A 426 33.61 -15.06 -22.20
C PRO A 426 35.09 -15.44 -22.04
N GLN A 427 35.46 -16.64 -22.52
CA GLN A 427 36.85 -17.11 -22.50
C GLN A 427 37.78 -16.22 -23.34
N GLY A 428 39.00 -16.04 -22.84
CA GLY A 428 40.05 -15.23 -23.47
C GLY A 428 40.13 -13.78 -22.98
N LEU A 429 39.21 -13.34 -22.11
CA LEU A 429 39.40 -12.12 -21.32
C LEU A 429 40.25 -12.42 -20.08
N SER A 430 41.18 -11.51 -19.76
CA SER A 430 42.06 -11.61 -18.58
C SER A 430 41.36 -11.25 -17.27
N SER A 431 40.30 -10.45 -17.32
CA SER A 431 39.45 -10.07 -16.18
C SER A 431 38.02 -9.80 -16.64
N ALA A 432 37.08 -9.71 -15.69
CA ALA A 432 35.76 -9.14 -15.95
C ALA A 432 35.88 -7.68 -16.43
N PRO A 433 34.95 -7.19 -17.26
CA PRO A 433 34.88 -5.77 -17.61
C PRO A 433 34.45 -4.94 -16.40
N THR A 434 34.79 -3.65 -16.40
CA THR A 434 34.41 -2.71 -15.34
C THR A 434 32.91 -2.47 -15.35
N LEU A 435 32.25 -2.73 -14.22
CA LEU A 435 30.84 -2.40 -14.00
C LEU A 435 30.74 -1.02 -13.32
N TYR A 436 30.23 -0.04 -14.04
CA TYR A 436 30.06 1.33 -13.59
C TYR A 436 28.74 1.48 -12.83
N ASN A 437 28.74 2.33 -11.79
CA ASN A 437 27.59 2.60 -10.93
C ASN A 437 26.98 1.33 -10.31
N SER A 438 27.79 0.33 -9.97
CA SER A 438 27.36 -0.98 -9.45
C SER A 438 26.55 -0.97 -8.15
N THR A 439 26.35 0.18 -7.52
CA THR A 439 25.50 0.38 -6.33
C THR A 439 24.20 1.16 -6.62
N THR A 440 23.85 1.39 -7.89
CA THR A 440 22.61 2.05 -8.30
C THR A 440 21.61 1.05 -8.90
N SER A 441 20.37 1.48 -9.09
CA SER A 441 19.32 0.70 -9.74
C SER A 441 19.55 0.47 -11.24
N LYS A 442 20.37 1.30 -11.89
CA LYS A 442 20.73 1.24 -13.32
C LYS A 442 22.25 1.33 -13.53
N PRO A 443 23.03 0.29 -13.19
CA PRO A 443 24.45 0.23 -13.52
C PRO A 443 24.65 -0.04 -15.02
N TYR A 444 25.88 0.11 -15.51
CA TYR A 444 26.20 -0.30 -16.88
C TYR A 444 27.64 -0.80 -17.03
N PHE A 445 27.89 -1.61 -18.05
CA PHE A 445 29.25 -1.99 -18.48
C PHE A 445 29.34 -2.00 -20.01
N ILE A 446 30.57 -2.02 -20.52
CA ILE A 446 30.83 -2.16 -21.96
C ILE A 446 31.47 -3.54 -22.17
N PRO A 447 30.87 -4.46 -22.96
CA PRO A 447 31.42 -5.79 -23.19
C PRO A 447 32.53 -5.74 -24.25
N PRO A 448 33.79 -6.07 -23.91
CA PRO A 448 34.93 -6.00 -24.84
C PRO A 448 35.06 -7.22 -25.76
N LYS A 449 34.17 -8.22 -25.70
CA LYS A 449 34.27 -9.45 -26.49
C LYS A 449 32.90 -10.10 -26.73
N PRO A 450 32.65 -10.76 -27.89
CA PRO A 450 31.41 -11.50 -28.10
C PRO A 450 31.30 -12.70 -27.17
N GLY A 451 30.06 -13.08 -26.83
CA GLY A 451 29.72 -14.19 -25.94
C GLY A 451 28.78 -13.80 -24.79
N SER A 452 28.59 -14.72 -23.85
CA SER A 452 27.69 -14.54 -22.70
C SER A 452 28.40 -13.97 -21.47
N TYR A 453 27.80 -12.96 -20.84
CA TYR A 453 28.15 -12.46 -19.51
C TYR A 453 26.97 -12.73 -18.56
N ILE A 454 27.23 -13.21 -17.34
CA ILE A 454 26.19 -13.36 -16.30
C ILE A 454 26.49 -12.34 -15.22
N VAL A 455 25.50 -11.54 -14.86
CA VAL A 455 25.59 -10.53 -13.78
C VAL A 455 24.52 -10.84 -12.75
N TYR A 456 24.85 -10.72 -11.46
CA TYR A 456 23.86 -10.83 -10.39
C TYR A 456 23.63 -9.50 -9.68
N LEU A 457 22.43 -9.33 -9.15
CA LEU A 457 22.03 -8.24 -8.24
C LEU A 457 21.77 -8.82 -6.84
N LYS A 458 22.20 -8.08 -5.82
CA LYS A 458 21.57 -8.11 -4.49
C LYS A 458 21.10 -6.72 -4.10
N VAL A 459 20.01 -6.64 -3.36
CA VAL A 459 19.55 -5.41 -2.71
C VAL A 459 19.62 -5.56 -1.20
N ARG A 460 19.71 -4.42 -0.50
CA ARG A 460 19.66 -4.34 0.95
C ARG A 460 18.71 -3.24 1.37
N ASP A 461 17.89 -3.51 2.37
CA ASP A 461 16.99 -2.55 3.00
C ASP A 461 17.76 -1.47 3.81
N SER A 462 16.99 -0.59 4.45
CA SER A 462 17.48 0.42 5.40
C SER A 462 17.97 -0.19 6.73
N ASN A 463 17.47 -1.36 7.10
CA ASN A 463 17.77 -2.07 8.35
C ASN A 463 19.04 -2.96 8.30
N GLY A 464 19.63 -3.14 7.11
CA GLY A 464 20.88 -3.87 6.87
C GLY A 464 20.73 -5.31 6.37
N VAL A 465 19.52 -5.80 6.09
CA VAL A 465 19.21 -7.16 5.63
C VAL A 465 19.38 -7.26 4.11
N TRP A 466 20.13 -8.27 3.67
CA TRP A 466 20.41 -8.50 2.24
C TRP A 466 19.46 -9.54 1.63
N SER A 467 19.03 -9.29 0.40
CA SER A 467 18.28 -10.22 -0.42
C SER A 467 19.06 -11.51 -0.77
N ALA A 468 18.31 -12.51 -1.24
CA ALA A 468 18.85 -13.50 -2.18
C ALA A 468 19.34 -12.78 -3.46
N TYR A 469 20.28 -13.37 -4.19
CA TYR A 469 20.70 -12.77 -5.47
C TYR A 469 19.80 -13.23 -6.60
N ASP A 470 19.54 -12.34 -7.55
CA ASP A 470 18.93 -12.65 -8.84
C ASP A 470 19.94 -12.40 -9.98
N THR A 471 19.74 -13.00 -11.16
CA THR A 471 20.71 -13.01 -12.26
C THR A 471 20.12 -12.59 -13.61
N VAL A 472 20.89 -11.79 -14.35
CA VAL A 472 20.64 -11.44 -15.75
C VAL A 472 21.78 -11.91 -16.65
N THR A 473 21.45 -12.49 -17.80
CA THR A 473 22.41 -12.90 -18.83
C THR A 473 22.44 -11.86 -19.95
N VAL A 474 23.65 -11.44 -20.32
CA VAL A 474 23.90 -10.53 -21.45
C VAL A 474 24.59 -11.32 -22.56
N TYR A 475 23.91 -11.45 -23.70
CA TYR A 475 24.43 -12.06 -24.92
C TYR A 475 25.00 -10.98 -25.84
N VAL A 476 26.26 -11.13 -26.20
CA VAL A 476 27.01 -10.14 -26.98
C VAL A 476 27.39 -10.71 -28.34
N GLU A 477 26.87 -10.11 -29.41
CA GLU A 477 27.16 -10.43 -30.81
C GLU A 477 28.39 -9.65 -31.32
N ASN A 478 29.04 -10.14 -32.37
CA ASN A 478 30.16 -9.47 -33.04
C ASN A 478 29.64 -8.36 -33.96
N ASN A 479 30.31 -7.20 -34.02
CA ASN A 479 30.01 -6.22 -35.07
C ASN A 479 30.43 -6.74 -36.46
N LYS A 480 30.05 -6.02 -37.52
CA LYS A 480 30.60 -6.23 -38.86
C LYS A 480 31.62 -5.12 -39.15
N PRO A 481 32.70 -5.39 -39.89
CA PRO A 481 33.62 -4.36 -40.31
C PRO A 481 32.99 -3.42 -41.34
N VAL A 482 33.61 -2.26 -41.53
CA VAL A 482 33.23 -1.22 -42.48
C VAL A 482 34.33 -1.06 -43.53
N ALA A 483 33.97 -1.14 -44.81
CA ALA A 483 34.87 -0.83 -45.92
C ALA A 483 34.89 0.69 -46.18
N GLU A 484 36.07 1.24 -46.45
CA GLU A 484 36.23 2.61 -46.98
C GLU A 484 37.19 2.55 -48.18
N ALA A 485 36.70 2.87 -49.37
CA ALA A 485 37.41 2.77 -50.65
C ALA A 485 38.22 4.04 -51.02
N GLY A 486 38.09 5.10 -50.22
CA GLY A 486 38.76 6.38 -50.40
C GLY A 486 38.04 7.34 -51.35
N GLU A 487 38.52 8.59 -51.41
CA GLU A 487 37.87 9.67 -52.16
C GLU A 487 37.97 9.53 -53.68
N ASN A 488 36.98 10.11 -54.37
CA ASN A 488 36.97 10.27 -55.83
C ASN A 488 38.12 11.19 -56.29
N LYS A 489 38.72 10.93 -57.46
CA LYS A 489 39.89 11.69 -57.94
C LYS A 489 39.76 12.13 -59.40
N SER A 490 40.04 13.40 -59.68
CA SER A 490 40.31 13.85 -61.05
C SER A 490 41.81 13.81 -61.32
N VAL A 491 42.20 13.15 -62.40
CA VAL A 491 43.60 12.86 -62.79
C VAL A 491 43.81 13.19 -64.26
N LYS A 492 45.04 13.41 -64.71
CA LYS A 492 45.30 13.60 -66.14
C LYS A 492 45.36 12.25 -66.87
N PHE A 493 45.09 12.27 -68.17
CA PHE A 493 45.23 11.07 -68.99
C PHE A 493 46.66 10.52 -68.88
N LEU A 494 46.80 9.20 -68.78
CA LEU A 494 48.06 8.46 -68.55
C LEU A 494 48.72 8.64 -67.16
N GLU A 495 48.04 9.24 -66.20
CA GLU A 495 48.50 9.31 -64.80
C GLU A 495 48.37 7.96 -64.08
N VAL A 496 49.31 7.60 -63.20
CA VAL A 496 49.23 6.36 -62.40
C VAL A 496 48.43 6.62 -61.13
N VAL A 497 47.33 5.89 -60.96
CA VAL A 497 46.36 6.06 -59.87
C VAL A 497 46.54 4.94 -58.84
N GLN A 498 46.57 5.32 -57.56
CA GLN A 498 46.49 4.39 -56.43
C GLN A 498 45.14 4.54 -55.73
N LEU A 499 44.42 3.42 -55.61
CA LEU A 499 43.26 3.27 -54.73
C LEU A 499 43.74 3.06 -53.30
N ASP A 500 42.93 3.45 -52.32
CA ASP A 500 43.36 3.45 -50.93
C ASP A 500 42.26 2.99 -49.98
N GLY A 501 42.32 1.72 -49.59
CA GLY A 501 41.37 1.08 -48.67
C GLY A 501 41.72 1.26 -47.20
N SER A 502 42.76 2.02 -46.85
CA SER A 502 43.28 2.02 -45.46
C SER A 502 42.41 2.74 -44.42
N GLY A 503 41.28 3.33 -44.83
CA GLY A 503 40.24 3.81 -43.91
C GLY A 503 39.32 2.69 -43.39
N SER A 504 39.31 1.53 -44.05
CA SER A 504 38.50 0.39 -43.64
C SER A 504 38.82 -0.05 -42.21
N ARG A 505 37.79 -0.24 -41.38
CA ARG A 505 37.91 -0.47 -39.93
C ARG A 505 36.96 -1.55 -39.44
N ASP A 506 37.38 -2.26 -38.41
CA ASP A 506 36.50 -3.06 -37.55
C ASP A 506 36.45 -2.40 -36.16
N LEU A 507 35.32 -2.48 -35.46
CA LEU A 507 35.20 -1.86 -34.12
C LEU A 507 36.03 -2.62 -33.08
N GLU A 508 36.22 -3.91 -33.31
CA GLU A 508 37.00 -4.86 -32.53
C GLU A 508 38.52 -4.62 -32.65
N ASP A 509 38.99 -3.99 -33.73
CA ASP A 509 40.42 -3.71 -34.01
C ASP A 509 40.96 -2.44 -33.33
N CYS A 510 40.24 -1.91 -32.33
CA CYS A 510 40.66 -0.72 -31.57
C CYS A 510 41.92 -0.98 -30.69
N PRO A 511 42.70 0.07 -30.32
CA PRO A 511 44.11 -0.07 -29.90
C PRO A 511 44.41 -0.74 -28.54
N LEU A 512 43.44 -1.42 -27.92
CA LEU A 512 43.55 -1.96 -26.56
C LEU A 512 44.11 -3.40 -26.47
N GLY A 513 44.66 -3.92 -27.57
CA GLY A 513 45.60 -5.04 -27.51
C GLY A 513 45.12 -6.37 -28.08
N ASP A 514 44.02 -6.41 -28.84
CA ASP A 514 43.92 -7.46 -29.86
C ASP A 514 44.97 -7.15 -30.94
N THR A 515 45.69 -8.17 -31.38
CA THR A 515 46.71 -8.11 -32.44
C THR A 515 46.44 -9.14 -33.53
N SER A 516 45.21 -9.69 -33.56
CA SER A 516 44.79 -10.76 -34.44
C SER A 516 43.79 -10.36 -35.53
N GLY A 517 43.22 -9.15 -35.48
CA GLY A 517 42.48 -8.59 -36.61
C GLY A 517 43.43 -8.06 -37.69
N VAL A 518 43.39 -8.74 -38.83
CA VAL A 518 43.88 -8.21 -40.10
C VAL A 518 42.72 -8.33 -41.06
N LEU A 519 42.06 -7.20 -41.34
CA LEU A 519 41.01 -7.14 -42.35
C LEU A 519 41.51 -7.75 -43.67
N GLN A 520 40.72 -8.65 -44.24
CA GLN A 520 40.97 -9.23 -45.56
C GLN A 520 40.29 -8.36 -46.62
N TYR A 521 41.04 -7.85 -47.59
CA TYR A 521 40.57 -6.92 -48.61
C TYR A 521 40.17 -7.63 -49.91
N GLU A 522 39.11 -7.15 -50.56
CA GLU A 522 38.64 -7.64 -51.86
C GLU A 522 38.15 -6.45 -52.72
N TRP A 523 38.92 -6.11 -53.76
CA TRP A 523 38.59 -5.05 -54.72
C TRP A 523 38.00 -5.60 -56.03
N LEU A 524 36.96 -4.95 -56.54
CA LEU A 524 36.29 -5.28 -57.79
C LEU A 524 36.21 -4.05 -58.71
N VAL A 525 36.54 -4.20 -60.00
CA VAL A 525 36.26 -3.16 -61.00
C VAL A 525 34.78 -3.22 -61.36
N VAL A 526 34.02 -2.15 -61.09
CA VAL A 526 32.56 -2.10 -61.26
C VAL A 526 32.16 -1.38 -62.55
N GLN A 527 32.91 -0.33 -62.93
CA GLN A 527 32.67 0.43 -64.15
C GLN A 527 34.00 0.79 -64.81
N ASP A 528 34.20 0.33 -66.05
CA ASP A 528 35.32 0.70 -66.90
C ASP A 528 34.81 0.89 -68.34
N PRO A 529 34.67 2.14 -68.83
CA PRO A 529 34.24 2.44 -70.20
C PRO A 529 35.14 1.87 -71.31
N THR A 530 36.38 1.45 -70.98
CA THR A 530 37.34 0.91 -71.94
C THR A 530 37.44 -0.62 -71.92
N GLY A 531 37.08 -1.26 -70.80
CA GLY A 531 37.32 -2.68 -70.56
C GLY A 531 38.80 -3.08 -70.50
N THR A 532 39.70 -2.14 -70.21
CA THR A 532 41.17 -2.33 -70.20
C THR A 532 41.83 -2.08 -68.85
N VAL A 533 41.10 -1.58 -67.85
CA VAL A 533 41.60 -1.31 -66.50
C VAL A 533 41.81 -2.61 -65.74
N ALA A 534 43.04 -2.83 -65.28
CA ALA A 534 43.43 -3.93 -64.41
C ALA A 534 44.17 -3.40 -63.18
N LEU A 535 43.80 -3.90 -62.00
CA LEU A 535 44.51 -3.64 -60.74
C LEU A 535 45.75 -4.53 -60.63
N ASP A 536 46.79 -4.06 -59.95
CA ASP A 536 48.02 -4.83 -59.74
C ASP A 536 47.84 -6.03 -58.79
N ASP A 537 46.97 -5.92 -57.79
CA ASP A 537 46.52 -7.01 -56.90
C ASP A 537 45.23 -6.60 -56.15
N PRO A 538 44.07 -7.20 -56.45
CA PRO A 538 42.80 -6.82 -55.83
C PRO A 538 42.66 -7.21 -54.36
N HIS A 539 43.62 -7.91 -53.75
CA HIS A 539 43.60 -8.26 -52.32
C HIS A 539 44.51 -7.40 -51.44
N LYS A 540 45.17 -6.38 -52.01
CA LYS A 540 45.93 -5.38 -51.25
C LYS A 540 45.02 -4.30 -50.69
N GLN A 541 45.44 -3.71 -49.57
CA GLN A 541 44.85 -2.49 -49.03
C GLN A 541 44.94 -1.29 -50.00
N LYS A 542 46.00 -1.18 -50.82
CA LYS A 542 46.22 -0.01 -51.71
C LYS A 542 46.66 -0.38 -53.15
N PRO A 543 45.77 -0.94 -54.00
CA PRO A 543 46.11 -1.36 -55.36
C PRO A 543 46.25 -0.18 -56.34
N LYS A 544 46.82 -0.44 -57.52
CA LYS A 544 47.15 0.58 -58.55
C LYS A 544 46.67 0.23 -59.95
N PHE A 545 46.40 1.26 -60.75
CA PHE A 545 46.18 1.19 -62.21
C PHE A 545 46.70 2.47 -62.92
N THR A 546 46.60 2.54 -64.25
CA THR A 546 46.95 3.75 -65.03
C THR A 546 45.70 4.34 -65.68
N ALA A 547 45.48 5.65 -65.51
CA ALA A 547 44.34 6.39 -66.06
C ALA A 547 44.34 6.32 -67.60
N PRO A 548 43.24 5.88 -68.24
CA PRO A 548 43.19 5.80 -69.70
C PRO A 548 43.21 7.15 -70.41
N THR A 549 43.30 7.10 -71.75
CA THR A 549 43.30 8.27 -72.63
C THR A 549 41.90 8.79 -72.98
N ILE A 550 40.86 8.20 -72.41
CA ILE A 550 39.46 8.55 -72.67
C ILE A 550 38.91 9.22 -71.41
N GLU A 551 38.40 10.45 -71.59
CA GLU A 551 37.69 11.20 -70.55
C GLU A 551 36.41 10.46 -70.12
N GLY A 552 36.12 10.50 -68.82
CA GLY A 552 34.97 9.81 -68.23
C GLY A 552 35.31 9.14 -66.91
N ASP A 553 34.29 8.48 -66.34
CA ASP A 553 34.33 7.96 -64.98
C ASP A 553 34.58 6.44 -64.91
N TYR A 554 35.54 6.05 -64.07
CA TYR A 554 35.92 4.66 -63.77
C TYR A 554 35.62 4.36 -62.30
N LYS A 555 34.94 3.24 -61.99
CA LYS A 555 34.50 2.90 -60.62
C LYS A 555 35.02 1.55 -60.12
N PHE A 556 35.40 1.53 -58.84
CA PHE A 556 35.93 0.36 -58.14
C PHE A 556 35.21 0.18 -56.81
N SER A 557 34.92 -1.06 -56.42
CA SER A 557 34.30 -1.39 -55.14
C SER A 557 35.24 -2.16 -54.24
N LEU A 558 35.17 -1.90 -52.93
CA LEU A 558 35.92 -2.59 -51.89
C LEU A 558 34.98 -3.31 -50.92
N ARG A 559 35.35 -4.54 -50.54
CA ARG A 559 34.79 -5.26 -49.38
C ARG A 559 35.91 -5.71 -48.45
N VAL A 560 35.64 -5.70 -47.14
CA VAL A 560 36.50 -6.26 -46.08
C VAL A 560 35.80 -7.32 -45.21
N ARG A 561 36.59 -8.27 -44.68
CA ARG A 561 36.17 -9.34 -43.74
C ARG A 561 37.04 -9.34 -42.48
N ASP A 562 36.42 -9.55 -41.33
CA ASP A 562 37.07 -9.61 -40.00
C ASP A 562 37.65 -11.01 -39.65
N SER A 563 38.23 -11.13 -38.45
CA SER A 563 38.81 -12.37 -37.89
C SER A 563 37.78 -13.36 -37.34
N TYR A 564 36.55 -12.92 -37.05
CA TYR A 564 35.41 -13.73 -36.60
C TYR A 564 34.59 -14.31 -37.78
N GLY A 565 34.88 -13.87 -39.00
CA GLY A 565 34.31 -14.32 -40.26
C GLY A 565 33.21 -13.41 -40.84
N ALA A 566 32.81 -12.33 -40.18
CA ALA A 566 31.78 -11.43 -40.70
C ALA A 566 32.33 -10.51 -41.80
N SER A 567 31.44 -9.97 -42.63
CA SER A 567 31.82 -9.17 -43.81
C SER A 567 31.03 -7.89 -43.87
N SER A 568 31.75 -6.83 -44.21
CA SER A 568 31.21 -5.51 -44.54
C SER A 568 30.20 -5.53 -45.70
N GLU A 569 29.43 -4.47 -45.80
CA GLU A 569 28.81 -4.04 -47.05
C GLU A 569 29.85 -3.35 -47.95
N PRO A 570 29.69 -3.37 -49.29
CA PRO A 570 30.68 -2.82 -50.21
C PRO A 570 30.65 -1.28 -50.29
N ASP A 571 31.83 -0.66 -50.35
CA ASP A 571 32.01 0.78 -50.65
C ASP A 571 32.55 0.98 -52.09
N VAL A 572 32.45 2.19 -52.67
CA VAL A 572 32.75 2.48 -54.10
C VAL A 572 33.43 3.84 -54.33
N VAL A 573 34.53 3.86 -55.10
CA VAL A 573 35.32 5.05 -55.49
C VAL A 573 35.34 5.28 -57.02
N THR A 574 35.36 6.56 -57.46
CA THR A 574 35.26 7.02 -58.87
C THR A 574 36.42 7.93 -59.33
N ILE A 575 36.88 7.83 -60.59
CA ILE A 575 38.05 8.56 -61.14
C ILE A 575 37.77 9.24 -62.52
N THR A 576 38.19 10.51 -62.77
CA THR A 576 37.78 11.43 -63.91
C THR A 576 38.97 12.26 -64.56
N VAL A 577 38.86 12.95 -65.73
CA VAL A 577 40.03 13.52 -66.55
C VAL A 577 39.81 14.86 -67.40
N GLN A 578 40.62 15.98 -67.34
CA GLN A 578 40.32 17.41 -67.89
C GLN A 578 41.47 18.55 -68.18
N TRP A 579 41.14 19.90 -68.42
CA TRP A 579 41.98 21.17 -68.80
C TRP A 579 41.43 22.68 -68.46
N ARG A 580 42.08 23.88 -68.79
CA ARG A 580 41.69 25.36 -68.43
C ARG A 580 42.30 26.64 -69.24
N ASP A 581 42.10 27.97 -68.88
CA ASP A 581 42.27 29.30 -69.69
C ASP A 581 42.69 30.77 -69.04
N LEU A 582 41.99 31.98 -69.15
CA LEU A 582 42.45 33.47 -68.97
C LEU A 582 41.51 34.63 -68.23
N PRO A 583 41.92 35.96 -67.84
CA PRO A 583 41.67 36.95 -66.60
C PRO A 583 40.65 38.22 -66.39
N PRO A 584 40.08 38.62 -65.15
CA PRO A 584 38.95 39.64 -64.82
C PRO A 584 39.11 41.11 -64.22
N LYS A 585 37.97 41.81 -63.82
CA LYS A 585 37.83 43.19 -63.20
C LYS A 585 36.64 43.46 -62.19
N VAL A 586 36.56 44.68 -61.59
CA VAL A 586 35.55 45.20 -60.58
C VAL A 586 34.69 46.41 -61.07
N SER A 587 33.45 46.53 -60.58
CA SER A 587 32.40 47.54 -60.85
C SER A 587 32.44 48.79 -59.93
N GLN A 588 31.72 49.86 -60.27
CA GLN A 588 31.71 51.14 -59.53
C GLN A 588 30.57 51.30 -58.50
N ASP A 589 29.47 50.56 -58.63
CA ASP A 589 28.25 50.74 -57.81
C ASP A 589 28.19 49.80 -56.58
N ALA A 590 29.32 49.19 -56.20
CA ALA A 590 29.39 48.18 -55.15
C ALA A 590 29.09 48.78 -53.74
N PRO A 591 28.25 48.12 -52.90
CA PRO A 591 27.80 48.66 -51.63
C PRO A 591 28.87 48.63 -50.53
N ALA A 592 28.73 49.53 -49.55
CA ALA A 592 29.65 49.68 -48.42
C ALA A 592 29.12 49.14 -47.07
N GLU A 593 27.79 49.07 -46.89
CA GLU A 593 27.13 48.51 -45.70
C GLU A 593 25.96 47.59 -46.09
N VAL A 594 25.73 46.54 -45.28
CA VAL A 594 24.65 45.54 -45.40
C VAL A 594 24.03 45.34 -44.00
N TYR A 595 22.70 45.17 -43.93
CA TYR A 595 21.95 45.03 -42.67
C TYR A 595 21.20 43.70 -42.64
N LEU A 596 21.31 42.96 -41.53
CA LEU A 596 20.69 41.67 -41.27
C LEU A 596 20.07 41.65 -39.87
N THR A 597 19.28 40.63 -39.57
CA THR A 597 18.84 40.25 -38.21
C THR A 597 19.36 38.84 -37.95
N GLU A 598 19.73 38.49 -36.72
CA GLU A 598 20.09 37.11 -36.40
C GLU A 598 18.90 36.18 -36.66
N ASP A 599 19.22 34.94 -37.05
CA ASP A 599 18.29 33.82 -37.24
C ASP A 599 17.19 34.04 -38.31
N VAL A 600 17.30 35.12 -39.09
CA VAL A 600 16.55 35.38 -40.32
C VAL A 600 17.40 34.99 -41.55
N PRO A 601 16.87 34.20 -42.51
CA PRO A 601 17.67 33.77 -43.65
C PRO A 601 18.04 34.90 -44.63
N ASP A 602 19.34 35.03 -44.86
CA ASP A 602 20.01 35.41 -46.11
C ASP A 602 19.47 36.62 -46.91
N ASP A 603 20.17 37.76 -46.82
CA ASP A 603 20.14 38.73 -47.92
C ASP A 603 21.16 38.30 -49.01
N THR A 604 20.73 38.28 -50.28
CA THR A 604 21.58 37.81 -51.39
C THR A 604 22.11 38.97 -52.22
N ILE A 605 23.43 39.14 -52.24
CA ILE A 605 24.09 40.19 -53.00
C ILE A 605 24.58 39.63 -54.33
N SER A 606 24.22 40.28 -55.43
CA SER A 606 24.70 39.93 -56.77
C SER A 606 26.12 40.43 -56.99
N LEU A 607 27.05 39.50 -57.22
CA LEU A 607 28.44 39.76 -57.56
C LEU A 607 28.61 40.21 -59.00
N PHE A 608 27.67 39.95 -59.90
CA PHE A 608 27.72 40.48 -61.27
C PHE A 608 27.61 42.01 -61.31
N ASP A 609 26.99 42.61 -60.28
CA ASP A 609 26.95 44.06 -60.10
C ASP A 609 28.27 44.60 -59.47
N ILE A 610 29.17 43.71 -59.03
CA ILE A 610 30.44 44.00 -58.32
C ILE A 610 31.68 43.62 -59.15
N PHE A 611 31.65 42.57 -59.97
CA PHE A 611 32.77 42.06 -60.78
C PHE A 611 32.34 41.79 -62.22
N ILE A 612 33.19 42.18 -63.18
CA ILE A 612 32.86 42.21 -64.61
C ILE A 612 34.01 41.59 -65.42
N ASP A 613 33.69 40.58 -66.23
CA ASP A 613 34.57 39.99 -67.25
C ASP A 613 33.79 39.34 -68.40
N ASP A 614 34.48 39.06 -69.51
CA ASP A 614 33.94 38.37 -70.69
C ASP A 614 34.02 36.82 -70.57
N SER A 615 34.71 36.29 -69.55
CA SER A 615 34.86 34.86 -69.26
C SER A 615 34.13 34.44 -67.98
N GLN A 616 34.20 33.15 -67.61
CA GLN A 616 33.56 32.66 -66.39
C GLN A 616 34.39 33.01 -65.14
N LEU A 617 33.81 33.87 -64.31
CA LEU A 617 34.37 34.27 -63.02
C LEU A 617 34.35 33.13 -61.98
N TYR A 618 35.48 32.96 -61.28
CA TYR A 618 35.59 32.23 -60.01
C TYR A 618 35.88 33.24 -58.90
N TYR A 619 34.99 33.28 -57.92
CA TYR A 619 35.08 34.19 -56.79
C TYR A 619 35.82 33.54 -55.61
N ASP A 620 36.45 34.37 -54.78
CA ASP A 620 37.21 33.93 -53.59
C ASP A 620 37.05 34.95 -52.44
N CYS A 621 37.04 34.46 -51.19
CA CYS A 621 36.78 35.24 -49.98
C CYS A 621 37.73 34.78 -48.86
N PRO A 622 38.95 35.35 -48.75
CA PRO A 622 40.03 34.90 -47.87
C PRO A 622 39.88 35.47 -46.45
N THR A 623 38.66 35.86 -46.10
CA THR A 623 38.23 36.24 -44.76
C THR A 623 38.53 35.09 -43.82
N ASN A 624 39.66 35.17 -43.09
CA ASN A 624 40.15 34.12 -42.19
C ASN A 624 39.03 33.58 -41.29
N GLU A 625 38.72 32.29 -41.41
CA GLU A 625 37.67 31.58 -40.66
C GLU A 625 37.85 31.68 -39.13
N GLU A 626 39.07 32.00 -38.65
CA GLU A 626 39.40 32.07 -37.22
C GLU A 626 38.95 33.35 -36.47
N THR A 627 38.36 34.36 -37.13
CA THR A 627 38.07 35.67 -36.47
C THR A 627 36.77 36.37 -36.89
N ILE A 628 35.79 35.64 -37.42
CA ILE A 628 34.64 36.21 -38.15
C ILE A 628 33.36 35.47 -37.76
N ASN A 629 32.30 36.20 -37.40
CA ASN A 629 31.06 35.63 -36.87
C ASN A 629 29.91 35.49 -37.89
N ILE A 630 30.25 35.42 -39.18
CA ILE A 630 29.30 35.25 -40.29
C ILE A 630 29.92 34.30 -41.33
N THR A 631 29.10 33.55 -42.06
CA THR A 631 29.52 32.78 -43.25
C THR A 631 29.14 33.52 -44.54
N ILE A 632 29.84 33.16 -45.62
CA ILE A 632 29.61 33.70 -46.97
C ILE A 632 29.59 32.52 -47.95
N GLU A 633 28.41 32.22 -48.50
CA GLU A 633 28.22 31.18 -49.51
C GLU A 633 28.19 31.81 -50.92
N PHE A 634 28.96 31.26 -51.85
CA PHE A 634 28.85 31.62 -53.27
C PHE A 634 27.77 30.78 -53.96
N LEU A 635 26.68 31.42 -54.36
CA LEU A 635 25.52 30.80 -55.00
C LEU A 635 25.64 30.79 -56.54
N GLU A 636 24.89 29.90 -57.18
CA GLU A 636 24.72 29.90 -58.64
C GLU A 636 24.24 31.26 -59.17
N GLY A 637 24.71 31.62 -60.36
CA GLY A 637 24.38 32.91 -60.96
C GLY A 637 25.06 34.09 -60.28
N GLY A 638 26.30 33.90 -59.79
CA GLY A 638 27.18 34.99 -59.38
C GLY A 638 26.60 35.81 -58.23
N LYS A 639 26.13 35.15 -57.18
CA LYS A 639 25.64 35.81 -55.96
C LYS A 639 26.45 35.34 -54.76
N ILE A 640 26.53 36.17 -53.74
CA ILE A 640 26.81 35.72 -52.37
C ILE A 640 25.53 35.72 -51.56
N ARG A 641 25.49 34.78 -50.63
CA ARG A 641 24.62 34.76 -49.47
C ARG A 641 25.48 35.04 -48.26
N ILE A 642 25.01 35.94 -47.40
CA ILE A 642 25.67 36.24 -46.13
C ILE A 642 24.73 35.75 -45.02
N THR A 643 25.23 34.82 -44.22
CA THR A 643 24.47 34.22 -43.13
C THR A 643 25.23 34.48 -41.84
N PRO A 644 24.67 35.21 -40.85
CA PRO A 644 25.27 35.30 -39.52
C PRO A 644 25.48 33.90 -38.94
N TYR A 645 26.43 33.73 -38.02
CA TYR A 645 26.35 32.54 -37.17
C TYR A 645 25.09 32.61 -36.31
N GLU A 646 24.54 31.43 -36.02
CA GLU A 646 23.37 31.21 -35.16
C GLU A 646 23.51 32.03 -33.88
N ASN A 647 22.51 32.87 -33.60
CA ASN A 647 22.39 33.67 -32.39
C ASN A 647 23.58 34.65 -32.19
N TRP A 648 24.13 35.22 -33.28
CA TRP A 648 25.13 36.31 -33.25
C TRP A 648 24.65 37.65 -33.83
N PHE A 649 24.55 38.66 -32.97
CA PHE A 649 24.38 40.07 -33.34
C PHE A 649 25.66 40.91 -33.21
N GLY A 650 25.83 41.94 -34.06
CA GLY A 650 27.01 42.81 -34.05
C GLY A 650 27.43 43.36 -35.42
N ASN A 651 28.64 43.90 -35.50
CA ASN A 651 29.21 44.46 -36.73
C ASN A 651 30.42 43.64 -37.21
N GLN A 652 30.44 43.24 -38.48
CA GLN A 652 31.50 42.43 -39.09
C GLN A 652 32.02 43.05 -40.40
N SER A 653 33.32 42.96 -40.66
CA SER A 653 33.94 43.43 -41.91
C SER A 653 34.25 42.27 -42.86
N VAL A 654 34.10 42.48 -44.17
CA VAL A 654 34.19 41.47 -45.24
C VAL A 654 35.08 41.92 -46.40
N SER A 655 35.76 40.98 -47.07
CA SER A 655 36.58 41.21 -48.27
C SER A 655 36.47 40.04 -49.27
N ILE A 656 36.14 40.34 -50.54
CA ILE A 656 35.84 39.36 -51.61
C ILE A 656 36.64 39.68 -52.87
N SER A 657 36.95 38.68 -53.70
CA SER A 657 37.51 38.85 -55.05
C SER A 657 36.79 38.07 -56.15
N ALA A 658 37.11 38.43 -57.39
CA ALA A 658 36.90 37.60 -58.57
C ALA A 658 38.22 37.38 -59.33
N SER A 659 38.44 36.13 -59.73
CA SER A 659 39.41 35.65 -60.71
C SER A 659 38.64 34.88 -61.80
N ASP A 660 39.33 34.26 -62.75
CA ASP A 660 38.72 33.35 -63.73
C ASP A 660 39.73 32.24 -64.07
N ASN A 661 39.69 31.77 -65.31
CA ASN A 661 40.56 30.75 -65.85
C ASN A 661 42.08 31.07 -65.75
N ALA A 662 42.53 32.34 -65.68
CA ALA A 662 43.94 32.72 -65.45
C ALA A 662 44.38 32.77 -63.98
N ASN A 663 43.45 32.69 -63.01
CA ASN A 663 43.77 32.78 -61.58
C ASN A 663 44.43 34.11 -61.12
N VAL A 664 44.10 35.25 -61.72
CA VAL A 664 44.53 36.59 -61.22
C VAL A 664 43.32 37.29 -60.56
N PRO A 665 43.25 37.39 -59.22
CA PRO A 665 42.09 37.95 -58.51
C PRO A 665 42.11 39.48 -58.37
N VAL A 666 40.93 40.10 -58.36
CA VAL A 666 40.69 41.53 -58.09
C VAL A 666 39.71 41.68 -56.90
N TRP A 667 39.94 42.62 -55.97
CA TRP A 667 39.35 42.65 -54.60
C TRP A 667 38.34 43.80 -54.32
N TRP A 668 37.40 43.59 -53.38
CA TRP A 668 36.41 44.55 -52.84
C TRP A 668 36.10 44.33 -51.33
N ASN A 669 35.75 45.37 -50.56
CA ASN A 669 35.52 45.31 -49.10
C ASN A 669 34.23 46.04 -48.65
N PHE A 670 33.53 45.54 -47.62
CA PHE A 670 32.31 46.16 -47.04
C PHE A 670 32.03 45.70 -45.57
N THR A 671 31.00 46.27 -44.92
CA THR A 671 30.60 45.96 -43.54
C THR A 671 29.18 45.38 -43.44
N VAL A 672 28.98 44.36 -42.61
CA VAL A 672 27.69 43.73 -42.27
C VAL A 672 27.29 44.11 -40.84
N LYS A 673 26.02 44.42 -40.60
CA LYS A 673 25.46 44.73 -39.27
C LYS A 673 24.27 43.83 -38.98
N VAL A 674 24.33 43.07 -37.89
CA VAL A 674 23.31 42.10 -37.47
C VAL A 674 22.60 42.60 -36.20
N LEU A 675 21.28 42.58 -36.21
CA LEU A 675 20.37 42.99 -35.12
C LEU A 675 19.88 41.77 -34.32
N PRO A 676 19.60 41.90 -33.01
CA PRO A 676 19.17 40.77 -32.18
C PRO A 676 17.73 40.30 -32.45
N ALA A 677 17.44 39.04 -32.12
CA ALA A 677 16.13 38.38 -32.20
C ALA A 677 15.78 37.65 -30.88
N ASN A 678 14.54 37.14 -30.76
CA ASN A 678 14.07 36.40 -29.57
C ASN A 678 14.07 34.89 -29.86
N ASP A 679 14.75 34.10 -29.05
CA ASP A 679 14.82 32.66 -29.17
C ASP A 679 13.66 31.99 -28.44
N PHE A 680 12.85 31.19 -29.16
CA PHE A 680 11.69 30.54 -28.53
C PHE A 680 12.16 29.39 -27.61
N PRO A 681 11.59 29.23 -26.40
CA PRO A 681 11.92 28.13 -25.51
C PRO A 681 11.62 26.79 -26.18
N LYS A 682 12.47 25.80 -25.96
CA LYS A 682 12.46 24.51 -26.64
C LYS A 682 12.56 23.36 -25.65
N ILE A 683 11.55 22.49 -25.63
CA ILE A 683 11.53 21.31 -24.76
C ILE A 683 12.50 20.27 -25.32
N ILE A 684 13.63 20.07 -24.63
CA ILE A 684 14.70 19.14 -25.01
C ILE A 684 14.29 17.71 -24.70
N SER A 685 13.78 17.49 -23.50
CA SER A 685 13.41 16.17 -23.00
C SER A 685 12.29 16.22 -21.97
N ILE A 686 11.52 15.15 -21.89
CA ILE A 686 10.62 14.86 -20.76
C ILE A 686 10.75 13.39 -20.38
N GLY A 687 11.16 13.12 -19.14
CA GLY A 687 11.39 11.75 -18.64
C GLY A 687 12.36 10.95 -19.51
N GLU A 688 13.53 11.52 -19.83
CA GLU A 688 14.56 10.98 -20.72
C GLU A 688 14.14 10.85 -22.22
N LYS A 689 12.87 11.13 -22.57
CA LYS A 689 12.37 11.06 -23.96
C LYS A 689 12.49 12.41 -24.66
N VAL A 690 12.99 12.41 -25.90
CA VAL A 690 13.09 13.61 -26.76
C VAL A 690 11.78 13.78 -27.55
N PRO A 691 11.14 14.97 -27.55
CA PRO A 691 9.95 15.24 -28.36
C PRO A 691 10.20 15.14 -29.86
N SER A 692 9.27 14.53 -30.58
CA SER A 692 9.20 14.56 -32.04
C SER A 692 7.87 15.17 -32.46
N GLN A 693 7.91 16.30 -33.17
CA GLN A 693 6.72 17.11 -33.52
C GLN A 693 5.81 17.42 -32.32
N GLY A 694 6.39 17.76 -31.17
CA GLY A 694 5.65 18.06 -29.94
C GLY A 694 5.01 16.86 -29.25
N VAL A 695 5.39 15.63 -29.61
CA VAL A 695 4.86 14.39 -29.00
C VAL A 695 5.99 13.50 -28.51
N VAL A 696 5.81 12.86 -27.35
CA VAL A 696 6.65 11.72 -26.89
C VAL A 696 5.81 10.45 -26.69
N PRO A 697 6.42 9.26 -26.76
CA PRO A 697 5.77 8.01 -26.36
C PRO A 697 5.15 8.11 -24.96
N GLY A 698 3.97 7.50 -24.77
CA GLY A 698 3.28 7.50 -23.49
C GLY A 698 4.10 6.94 -22.33
N PHE A 699 3.72 7.32 -21.11
CA PHE A 699 4.24 6.77 -19.87
C PHE A 699 3.21 5.84 -19.25
N GLU A 700 3.66 4.98 -18.34
CA GLU A 700 2.80 4.07 -17.59
C GLU A 700 3.13 4.20 -16.10
N VAL A 701 2.10 4.11 -15.26
CA VAL A 701 2.20 4.22 -13.81
C VAL A 701 1.12 3.35 -13.17
N ARG A 702 1.43 2.72 -12.03
CA ARG A 702 0.46 1.95 -11.27
C ARG A 702 -0.31 2.85 -10.31
N CYS A 703 -1.58 2.52 -10.04
CA CYS A 703 -2.33 3.15 -8.95
C CYS A 703 -1.53 3.08 -7.63
N GLY A 704 -1.41 4.20 -6.91
CA GLY A 704 -0.60 4.37 -5.70
C GLY A 704 0.89 4.65 -5.93
N GLY A 705 1.40 4.42 -7.15
CA GLY A 705 2.81 4.60 -7.51
C GLY A 705 3.14 6.03 -7.96
N TRP A 706 4.39 6.46 -7.76
CA TRP A 706 4.87 7.76 -8.21
C TRP A 706 5.48 7.72 -9.62
N LEU A 707 4.92 8.51 -10.54
CA LEU A 707 5.56 8.88 -11.80
C LEU A 707 6.28 10.22 -11.61
N ASN A 708 7.61 10.21 -11.73
CA ASN A 708 8.44 11.42 -11.68
C ASN A 708 9.12 11.63 -13.04
N LEU A 709 8.88 12.78 -13.67
CA LEU A 709 9.43 13.13 -14.98
C LEU A 709 10.28 14.41 -14.86
N SER A 710 11.54 14.32 -15.29
CA SER A 710 12.38 15.49 -15.53
C SER A 710 11.98 16.14 -16.85
N LEU A 711 11.55 17.40 -16.83
CA LEU A 711 11.36 18.25 -18.01
C LEU A 711 12.58 19.15 -18.17
N GLU A 712 13.22 19.14 -19.34
CA GLU A 712 14.36 20.00 -19.65
C GLU A 712 14.01 20.94 -20.80
N VAL A 713 14.28 22.23 -20.60
CA VAL A 713 13.98 23.30 -21.55
C VAL A 713 15.27 24.04 -21.87
N LEU A 714 15.56 24.21 -23.16
CA LEU A 714 16.58 25.09 -23.70
C LEU A 714 15.92 26.42 -24.06
N ASP A 715 16.55 27.52 -23.68
CA ASP A 715 16.20 28.87 -24.09
C ASP A 715 17.49 29.70 -24.04
N GLU A 716 17.88 30.30 -25.16
CA GLU A 716 19.21 30.90 -25.31
C GLU A 716 19.28 32.33 -24.76
N ASP A 717 18.15 33.00 -24.57
CA ASP A 717 18.04 34.34 -23.98
C ASP A 717 18.32 34.31 -22.47
N ILE A 718 18.05 33.18 -21.80
CA ILE A 718 18.39 32.94 -20.38
C ILE A 718 19.90 33.03 -20.14
N ALA A 719 20.72 32.50 -21.05
CA ALA A 719 22.18 32.50 -20.89
C ALA A 719 22.80 33.91 -20.93
N ARG A 720 22.12 34.81 -21.62
CA ARG A 720 22.56 36.17 -21.96
C ARG A 720 22.04 37.19 -20.95
N GLY A 721 21.04 36.80 -20.15
CA GLY A 721 20.39 37.64 -19.14
C GLY A 721 19.31 38.54 -19.73
N GLU A 722 18.77 38.16 -20.89
CA GLU A 722 17.73 38.88 -21.61
C GLU A 722 16.35 38.38 -21.14
N GLU A 723 16.20 37.06 -20.94
CA GLU A 723 15.05 36.43 -20.27
C GLU A 723 15.25 36.28 -18.74
N GLN A 724 14.20 36.45 -17.94
CA GLN A 724 14.23 36.43 -16.46
C GLN A 724 13.54 35.21 -15.82
N SER A 725 12.52 34.61 -16.44
CA SER A 725 11.82 33.43 -15.92
C SER A 725 10.87 32.77 -16.93
N LEU A 726 11.11 31.49 -17.23
CA LEU A 726 10.15 30.63 -17.93
C LEU A 726 8.95 30.26 -17.04
N VAL A 727 7.76 30.19 -17.64
CA VAL A 727 6.53 29.69 -17.02
C VAL A 727 6.18 28.32 -17.61
N VAL A 728 5.92 27.33 -16.74
CA VAL A 728 5.54 25.96 -17.13
C VAL A 728 4.14 25.64 -16.63
N GLU A 729 3.25 25.23 -17.54
CA GLU A 729 1.86 24.87 -17.26
C GLU A 729 1.56 23.45 -17.73
N CYS A 730 0.67 22.73 -17.02
CA CYS A 730 0.23 21.39 -17.38
C CYS A 730 -1.31 21.32 -17.36
N ASN A 731 -1.92 20.67 -18.36
CA ASN A 731 -3.37 20.50 -18.43
C ASN A 731 -3.94 19.55 -17.36
N LEU A 732 -3.12 18.64 -16.82
CA LEU A 732 -3.51 17.66 -15.81
C LEU A 732 -3.14 18.18 -14.41
N SER A 733 -4.11 18.75 -13.71
CA SER A 733 -3.90 19.46 -12.44
C SER A 733 -3.42 18.61 -11.26
N SER A 734 -3.43 17.28 -11.40
CA SER A 734 -2.84 16.34 -10.43
C SER A 734 -1.33 16.14 -10.59
N ILE A 735 -0.72 16.70 -11.64
CA ILE A 735 0.74 16.76 -11.79
C ILE A 735 1.26 17.98 -11.03
N VAL A 736 2.12 17.73 -10.04
CA VAL A 736 2.80 18.79 -9.28
C VAL A 736 4.12 19.12 -9.97
N ILE A 737 4.29 20.37 -10.39
CA ILE A 737 5.54 20.88 -10.97
C ILE A 737 6.38 21.49 -9.84
N THR A 738 7.63 21.07 -9.71
CA THR A 738 8.53 21.48 -8.62
C THR A 738 9.92 21.85 -9.13
N GLY A 739 10.41 23.02 -8.65
CA GLY A 739 11.77 23.50 -8.84
C GLY A 739 12.12 23.95 -10.27
N SER A 740 13.03 24.91 -10.34
CA SER A 740 13.80 25.26 -11.55
C SER A 740 15.28 25.11 -11.20
N VAL A 741 15.96 24.14 -11.81
CA VAL A 741 17.41 23.95 -11.62
C VAL A 741 18.13 24.33 -12.91
N ASN A 742 18.98 25.35 -12.85
CA ASN A 742 19.84 25.71 -13.97
C ASN A 742 20.94 24.65 -14.12
N LEU A 743 20.99 24.00 -15.28
CA LEU A 743 21.97 22.96 -15.62
C LEU A 743 23.13 23.47 -16.47
N GLY A 744 22.99 24.68 -16.99
CA GLY A 744 23.97 25.39 -17.82
C GLY A 744 23.57 26.86 -17.89
N ALA A 745 24.09 27.58 -18.88
CA ALA A 745 23.69 28.96 -19.12
C ALA A 745 22.24 29.02 -19.68
N SER A 746 21.92 28.16 -20.66
CA SER A 746 20.66 28.20 -21.43
C SER A 746 19.62 27.14 -21.03
N ILE A 747 19.89 26.27 -20.04
CA ILE A 747 19.06 25.08 -19.76
C ILE A 747 18.50 25.10 -18.34
N GLN A 748 17.17 25.05 -18.24
CA GLN A 748 16.44 24.83 -16.99
C GLN A 748 15.81 23.44 -16.93
N ARG A 749 15.82 22.83 -15.74
CA ARG A 749 15.13 21.56 -15.45
C ARG A 749 14.04 21.74 -14.40
N TYR A 750 12.87 21.18 -14.69
CA TYR A 750 11.71 21.10 -13.82
C TYR A 750 11.40 19.63 -13.49
N ASN A 751 10.86 19.36 -12.30
CA ASN A 751 10.41 18.02 -11.91
C ASN A 751 8.88 17.95 -11.84
N LEU A 752 8.28 17.04 -12.62
CA LEU A 752 6.86 16.77 -12.69
C LEU A 752 6.56 15.48 -11.93
N SER A 753 5.80 15.57 -10.83
CA SER A 753 5.44 14.44 -9.98
C SER A 753 3.94 14.14 -10.04
N TYR A 754 3.57 12.88 -10.22
CA TYR A 754 2.19 12.39 -10.28
C TYR A 754 2.03 11.10 -9.48
N ASN A 755 1.01 11.02 -8.62
CA ASN A 755 0.58 9.78 -7.95
C ASN A 755 -0.93 9.59 -8.19
N PRO A 756 -1.34 8.73 -9.15
CA PRO A 756 -2.73 8.39 -9.37
C PRO A 756 -3.27 7.42 -8.33
N ASP A 757 -4.48 7.63 -7.85
CA ASP A 757 -5.23 6.64 -7.07
C ASP A 757 -6.04 5.69 -7.98
N ARG A 758 -6.78 4.74 -7.39
CA ARG A 758 -7.67 3.79 -8.11
C ARG A 758 -8.79 4.50 -8.89
N THR A 759 -9.14 5.76 -8.58
CA THR A 759 -10.14 6.53 -9.34
C THR A 759 -9.58 7.11 -10.64
N SER A 760 -8.25 7.10 -10.77
CA SER A 760 -7.52 7.62 -11.92
C SER A 760 -7.17 6.55 -12.97
N GLU A 761 -7.73 5.34 -12.91
CA GLU A 761 -7.44 4.26 -13.87
C GLU A 761 -7.74 4.66 -15.33
N GLY A 762 -6.88 4.22 -16.26
CA GLY A 762 -7.06 4.40 -17.70
C GLY A 762 -6.07 5.38 -18.35
N LEU A 763 -6.38 5.78 -19.59
CA LEU A 763 -5.49 6.55 -20.44
C LEU A 763 -5.78 8.05 -20.38
N HIS A 764 -4.85 8.82 -19.83
CA HIS A 764 -4.94 10.28 -19.70
C HIS A 764 -4.12 10.98 -20.78
N ALA A 765 -4.67 12.01 -21.40
CA ALA A 765 -3.96 12.87 -22.35
C ALA A 765 -3.36 14.08 -21.63
N VAL A 766 -2.04 14.17 -21.61
CA VAL A 766 -1.27 15.23 -20.94
C VAL A 766 -0.63 16.13 -21.98
N SER A 767 -0.68 17.44 -21.72
CA SER A 767 -0.03 18.49 -22.49
C SER A 767 0.65 19.44 -21.51
N VAL A 768 1.96 19.62 -21.69
CA VAL A 768 2.80 20.56 -20.94
C VAL A 768 3.19 21.70 -21.90
N VAL A 769 3.03 22.93 -21.45
CA VAL A 769 3.35 24.15 -22.22
C VAL A 769 4.41 24.93 -21.45
N VAL A 770 5.40 25.43 -22.17
CA VAL A 770 6.43 26.35 -21.64
C VAL A 770 6.35 27.67 -22.39
N ARG A 771 6.55 28.77 -21.69
CA ARG A 771 6.46 30.13 -22.23
C ARG A 771 7.55 31.03 -21.63
N ASP A 772 8.17 31.84 -22.48
CA ASP A 772 9.10 32.92 -22.08
C ASP A 772 8.31 34.20 -21.70
N SER A 773 9.02 35.31 -21.42
CA SER A 773 8.41 36.58 -21.03
C SER A 773 8.04 37.50 -22.20
N ASP A 774 8.63 37.29 -23.38
CA ASP A 774 8.43 38.09 -24.60
C ASP A 774 7.39 37.50 -25.58
N GLY A 775 6.92 36.27 -25.34
CA GLY A 775 5.74 35.65 -25.92
C GLY A 775 5.95 34.33 -26.67
N GLY A 776 7.18 33.85 -26.81
CA GLY A 776 7.51 32.55 -27.40
C GLY A 776 7.01 31.39 -26.55
N LEU A 777 6.77 30.25 -27.20
CA LEU A 777 6.17 29.07 -26.58
C LEU A 777 6.55 27.78 -27.29
N ASP A 778 6.64 26.71 -26.50
CA ASP A 778 6.70 25.33 -26.99
C ASP A 778 5.84 24.43 -26.09
N SER A 779 5.47 23.25 -26.61
CA SER A 779 4.60 22.32 -25.92
C SER A 779 4.89 20.86 -26.27
N VAL A 780 4.79 19.99 -25.27
CA VAL A 780 4.89 18.54 -25.44
C VAL A 780 3.61 17.86 -24.96
N SER A 781 3.09 16.97 -25.80
CA SER A 781 1.93 16.13 -25.52
C SER A 781 2.31 14.65 -25.40
N PHE A 782 1.66 13.94 -24.50
CA PHE A 782 1.86 12.51 -24.27
C PHE A 782 0.65 11.90 -23.59
N THR A 783 0.63 10.58 -23.48
CA THR A 783 -0.36 9.87 -22.66
C THR A 783 0.26 9.33 -21.39
N ILE A 784 -0.52 9.27 -20.31
CA ILE A 784 -0.21 8.45 -19.13
C ILE A 784 -1.24 7.33 -19.08
N ASN A 785 -0.76 6.08 -19.17
CA ASN A 785 -1.56 4.90 -18.90
C ASN A 785 -1.50 4.60 -17.40
N VAL A 786 -2.60 4.81 -16.68
CA VAL A 786 -2.71 4.43 -15.28
C VAL A 786 -3.24 3.00 -15.23
N ILE A 787 -2.39 2.07 -14.80
CA ILE A 787 -2.70 0.64 -14.76
C ILE A 787 -3.03 0.17 -13.34
N PHE A 788 -4.18 -0.49 -13.19
CA PHE A 788 -4.39 -1.43 -12.11
C PHE A 788 -3.97 -2.83 -12.60
N VAL A 789 -3.18 -3.55 -11.80
CA VAL A 789 -2.76 -4.92 -12.11
C VAL A 789 -3.28 -5.81 -11.01
N ASN A 790 -4.41 -6.46 -11.29
CA ASN A 790 -5.06 -7.32 -10.34
C ASN A 790 -4.25 -8.58 -10.05
N SER A 791 -4.03 -8.85 -8.77
CA SER A 791 -3.24 -9.95 -8.24
C SER A 791 -4.16 -11.03 -7.66
N ALA A 792 -4.10 -12.24 -8.18
CA ALA A 792 -5.01 -13.30 -7.73
C ALA A 792 -4.81 -13.68 -6.25
N PRO A 793 -5.85 -14.20 -5.56
CA PRO A 793 -5.78 -14.57 -4.15
C PRO A 793 -4.64 -15.56 -3.87
N VAL A 794 -3.69 -15.19 -3.01
CA VAL A 794 -2.54 -16.04 -2.66
C VAL A 794 -2.67 -16.60 -1.26
N LEU A 795 -1.86 -17.61 -0.93
CA LEU A 795 -1.75 -18.08 0.45
C LEU A 795 -0.77 -17.19 1.23
N GLU A 796 -1.12 -16.84 2.47
CA GLU A 796 -0.31 -16.13 3.47
C GLU A 796 1.12 -16.72 3.63
N ASN A 797 1.30 -17.98 3.27
CA ASN A 797 2.62 -18.60 3.13
C ASN A 797 2.56 -19.65 2.00
N ALA A 798 3.53 -19.66 1.09
CA ALA A 798 3.61 -20.59 -0.03
C ALA A 798 3.72 -22.09 0.37
N GLN A 799 4.04 -22.39 1.63
CA GLN A 799 4.04 -23.76 2.18
C GLN A 799 2.67 -24.18 2.77
N SER A 800 1.72 -23.25 2.90
CA SER A 800 0.38 -23.53 3.40
C SER A 800 -0.39 -24.44 2.44
N LYS A 801 -1.35 -25.19 2.97
CA LYS A 801 -2.29 -25.95 2.13
C LYS A 801 -3.46 -25.07 1.76
N ILE A 802 -3.84 -25.10 0.48
CA ILE A 802 -5.00 -24.35 -0.04
C ILE A 802 -6.29 -24.66 0.73
N ILE A 803 -6.47 -25.92 1.14
CA ILE A 803 -7.50 -26.33 2.10
C ILE A 803 -6.75 -26.79 3.35
N ALA A 804 -6.86 -26.04 4.45
CA ALA A 804 -6.16 -26.35 5.70
C ALA A 804 -6.82 -27.54 6.43
N SER A 805 -8.15 -27.64 6.33
CA SER A 805 -8.96 -28.76 6.83
C SER A 805 -10.21 -28.91 5.96
N PRO A 806 -10.75 -30.14 5.75
CA PRO A 806 -10.18 -31.43 6.13
C PRO A 806 -8.97 -31.80 5.26
N GLN A 807 -8.33 -32.93 5.57
CA GLN A 807 -7.23 -33.46 4.77
C GLN A 807 -7.74 -34.54 3.81
N ASN A 808 -6.99 -34.79 2.72
CA ASN A 808 -7.41 -35.77 1.73
C ASN A 808 -7.41 -37.19 2.33
N GLY A 809 -8.56 -37.85 2.31
CA GLY A 809 -8.82 -39.15 2.94
C GLY A 809 -9.38 -39.07 4.37
N THR A 810 -9.69 -37.88 4.92
CA THR A 810 -10.35 -37.76 6.23
C THR A 810 -11.67 -38.55 6.27
N LYS A 811 -11.85 -39.35 7.32
CA LYS A 811 -13.06 -40.12 7.63
C LYS A 811 -13.91 -39.36 8.65
N VAL A 812 -15.22 -39.32 8.44
CA VAL A 812 -16.23 -38.75 9.35
C VAL A 812 -17.49 -39.60 9.34
N CYS A 813 -18.30 -39.55 10.40
CA CYS A 813 -19.60 -40.21 10.43
C CYS A 813 -20.66 -39.40 9.67
N ALA A 814 -21.65 -40.10 9.09
CA ALA A 814 -22.83 -39.46 8.52
C ALA A 814 -23.59 -38.67 9.60
N GLY A 815 -23.85 -37.38 9.33
CA GLY A 815 -24.43 -36.46 10.31
C GLY A 815 -23.43 -35.76 11.23
N GLU A 816 -22.14 -36.11 11.15
CA GLU A 816 -21.08 -35.40 11.86
C GLU A 816 -20.76 -34.05 11.19
N SER A 817 -20.29 -33.09 11.99
CA SER A 817 -19.86 -31.78 11.51
C SER A 817 -18.44 -31.82 10.94
N ILE A 818 -18.25 -31.25 9.76
CA ILE A 818 -16.98 -31.17 9.04
C ILE A 818 -16.59 -29.71 8.94
N TYR A 819 -15.39 -29.36 9.40
CA TYR A 819 -14.86 -28.00 9.32
C TYR A 819 -14.00 -27.84 8.06
N LEU A 820 -14.47 -27.00 7.14
CA LEU A 820 -13.74 -26.55 5.97
C LEU A 820 -13.00 -25.25 6.33
N ASN A 821 -11.69 -25.18 6.11
CA ASN A 821 -10.90 -23.98 6.38
C ASN A 821 -10.05 -23.61 5.15
N ALA A 822 -10.19 -22.35 4.75
CA ALA A 822 -9.37 -21.63 3.79
C ALA A 822 -8.97 -20.24 4.32
N SER A 823 -8.90 -20.05 5.65
CA SER A 823 -8.52 -18.79 6.33
C SER A 823 -7.04 -18.42 6.21
N LYS A 824 -6.39 -18.93 5.17
CA LYS A 824 -4.98 -18.70 4.83
C LYS A 824 -4.81 -18.07 3.46
N PHE A 825 -5.92 -17.65 2.83
CA PHE A 825 -5.88 -16.79 1.67
C PHE A 825 -5.83 -15.32 2.09
N ILE A 826 -4.98 -14.58 1.39
CA ILE A 826 -4.89 -13.12 1.41
C ILE A 826 -4.99 -12.61 -0.02
N ASP A 827 -5.43 -11.38 -0.16
CA ASP A 827 -5.33 -10.63 -1.41
C ASP A 827 -4.26 -9.56 -1.25
N ILE A 828 -3.28 -9.53 -2.15
CA ILE A 828 -2.15 -8.59 -2.05
C ILE A 828 -2.52 -7.18 -2.53
N ASP A 829 -3.60 -7.04 -3.31
CA ASP A 829 -4.14 -5.73 -3.68
C ASP A 829 -5.14 -5.21 -2.62
N GLY A 830 -5.42 -6.02 -1.60
CA GLY A 830 -6.37 -5.73 -0.52
C GLY A 830 -7.84 -5.94 -0.92
N ASP A 831 -8.11 -6.60 -2.05
CA ASP A 831 -9.48 -6.85 -2.50
C ASP A 831 -10.20 -7.92 -1.65
N ARG A 832 -11.53 -7.79 -1.54
CA ARG A 832 -12.33 -8.59 -0.59
C ARG A 832 -12.66 -9.97 -1.15
N LEU A 833 -11.93 -10.97 -0.68
CA LEU A 833 -12.07 -12.36 -1.08
C LEU A 833 -13.45 -12.97 -0.81
N THR A 834 -13.94 -13.76 -1.78
CA THR A 834 -15.16 -14.56 -1.67
C THR A 834 -14.87 -16.04 -1.86
N TYR A 835 -15.37 -16.85 -0.93
CA TYR A 835 -15.15 -18.28 -0.83
C TYR A 835 -16.43 -19.02 -1.23
N THR A 836 -16.34 -19.85 -2.26
CA THR A 836 -17.42 -20.75 -2.69
C THR A 836 -17.00 -22.19 -2.50
N TRP A 837 -17.72 -22.91 -1.64
CA TRP A 837 -17.51 -24.33 -1.35
C TRP A 837 -18.63 -25.15 -2.01
N THR A 838 -18.27 -26.24 -2.69
CA THR A 838 -19.18 -27.14 -3.42
C THR A 838 -18.88 -28.61 -3.12
N SER A 839 -19.86 -29.50 -3.32
CA SER A 839 -19.67 -30.95 -3.24
C SER A 839 -20.06 -31.65 -4.55
N ASP A 840 -19.35 -32.73 -4.89
CA ASP A 840 -19.70 -33.68 -5.95
C ASP A 840 -21.03 -34.42 -5.72
N VAL A 841 -21.55 -34.45 -4.48
CA VAL A 841 -22.90 -34.94 -4.22
C VAL A 841 -23.93 -33.93 -4.72
N GLU A 842 -24.48 -34.25 -5.89
CA GLU A 842 -25.57 -33.52 -6.57
C GLU A 842 -25.20 -32.08 -6.98
N GLY A 843 -23.90 -31.77 -7.06
CA GLY A 843 -23.40 -30.47 -7.50
C GLY A 843 -23.77 -29.32 -6.56
N LYS A 844 -24.05 -29.64 -5.30
CA LYS A 844 -24.60 -28.68 -4.33
C LYS A 844 -23.53 -27.67 -3.89
N THR A 845 -23.81 -26.39 -4.08
CA THR A 845 -23.12 -25.31 -3.35
C THR A 845 -23.39 -25.47 -1.87
N LEU A 846 -22.33 -25.69 -1.10
CA LEU A 846 -22.35 -25.80 0.35
C LEU A 846 -22.35 -24.41 0.99
N TYR A 847 -21.64 -23.46 0.37
CA TYR A 847 -21.54 -22.07 0.78
C TYR A 847 -21.02 -21.21 -0.38
N SER A 848 -21.40 -19.94 -0.40
CA SER A 848 -20.80 -18.90 -1.24
C SER A 848 -20.94 -17.56 -0.51
N GLY A 849 -19.82 -16.90 -0.19
CA GLY A 849 -19.80 -15.68 0.62
C GLY A 849 -18.40 -15.37 1.16
N PHE A 850 -18.29 -14.44 2.11
CA PHE A 850 -17.01 -13.92 2.59
C PHE A 850 -16.31 -14.77 3.66
N LEU A 851 -16.99 -15.77 4.26
CA LEU A 851 -16.39 -16.60 5.31
C LEU A 851 -15.33 -17.54 4.74
N SER A 852 -14.10 -17.33 5.16
CA SER A 852 -12.94 -18.14 4.76
C SER A 852 -12.96 -19.56 5.36
N SER A 853 -13.73 -19.79 6.42
CA SER A 853 -13.92 -21.09 7.06
C SER A 853 -15.39 -21.31 7.40
N ILE A 854 -15.88 -22.54 7.20
CA ILE A 854 -17.28 -22.90 7.43
C ILE A 854 -17.42 -24.30 8.02
N LYS A 855 -18.57 -24.57 8.62
CA LYS A 855 -18.98 -25.88 9.14
C LYS A 855 -20.09 -26.47 8.27
N ILE A 856 -19.92 -27.71 7.81
CA ILE A 856 -20.90 -28.42 6.99
C ILE A 856 -21.31 -29.76 7.64
N ILE A 857 -22.42 -30.34 7.21
CA ILE A 857 -22.85 -31.70 7.60
C ILE A 857 -23.17 -32.51 6.34
N LEU A 858 -22.66 -33.74 6.26
CA LEU A 858 -22.93 -34.66 5.15
C LEU A 858 -23.57 -35.95 5.68
N ASN A 859 -24.76 -36.27 5.17
CA ASN A 859 -25.56 -37.43 5.61
C ASN A 859 -25.45 -38.65 4.69
N LYS A 860 -24.92 -38.48 3.47
CA LYS A 860 -24.82 -39.54 2.46
C LYS A 860 -23.52 -40.31 2.68
N VAL A 861 -23.60 -41.59 3.02
CA VAL A 861 -22.41 -42.46 3.17
C VAL A 861 -21.73 -42.65 1.82
N GLY A 862 -20.40 -42.56 1.79
CA GLY A 862 -19.58 -42.70 0.57
C GLY A 862 -18.38 -41.76 0.54
N TRP A 863 -17.73 -41.68 -0.63
CA TRP A 863 -16.70 -40.67 -0.89
C TRP A 863 -17.34 -39.37 -1.35
N HIS A 864 -16.81 -38.24 -0.88
CA HIS A 864 -17.22 -36.90 -1.31
C HIS A 864 -15.98 -36.09 -1.70
N THR A 865 -16.05 -35.38 -2.80
CA THR A 865 -15.08 -34.37 -3.23
C THR A 865 -15.65 -33.00 -2.91
N ILE A 866 -14.96 -32.26 -2.04
CA ILE A 866 -15.29 -30.90 -1.66
C ILE A 866 -14.36 -29.96 -2.42
N THR A 867 -14.92 -29.02 -3.17
CA THR A 867 -14.16 -28.07 -4.00
C THR A 867 -14.35 -26.65 -3.49
N LEU A 868 -13.22 -25.99 -3.20
CA LEU A 868 -13.11 -24.57 -2.92
C LEU A 868 -12.87 -23.81 -4.22
N LYS A 869 -13.51 -22.64 -4.34
CA LYS A 869 -13.13 -21.53 -5.20
C LYS A 869 -12.98 -20.27 -4.34
N VAL A 870 -11.84 -19.61 -4.41
CA VAL A 870 -11.59 -18.26 -3.88
C VAL A 870 -11.58 -17.30 -5.07
N ASP A 871 -12.23 -16.15 -4.93
CA ASP A 871 -12.45 -15.16 -6.00
C ASP A 871 -12.24 -13.75 -5.43
N ASP A 872 -11.45 -12.92 -6.12
CA ASP A 872 -11.18 -11.51 -5.79
C ASP A 872 -12.19 -10.52 -6.40
N TRP A 873 -13.13 -11.00 -7.23
CA TRP A 873 -14.09 -10.24 -8.05
C TRP A 873 -13.49 -9.44 -9.23
N HIS A 874 -12.19 -9.49 -9.44
CA HIS A 874 -11.47 -8.71 -10.46
C HIS A 874 -10.67 -9.58 -11.45
N GLY A 875 -10.69 -10.90 -11.28
CA GLY A 875 -10.33 -11.90 -12.29
C GLY A 875 -9.36 -12.97 -11.78
N GLY A 876 -8.81 -12.83 -10.58
CA GLY A 876 -8.00 -13.82 -9.92
C GLY A 876 -8.86 -14.83 -9.17
N ILE A 877 -8.76 -16.09 -9.59
CA ILE A 877 -9.53 -17.19 -9.03
C ILE A 877 -8.57 -18.33 -8.68
N VAL A 878 -8.61 -18.79 -7.43
CA VAL A 878 -7.91 -20.00 -7.00
C VAL A 878 -8.92 -21.08 -6.66
N THR A 879 -8.76 -22.26 -7.27
CA THR A 879 -9.59 -23.44 -6.99
C THR A 879 -8.76 -24.59 -6.44
N SER A 880 -9.32 -25.34 -5.50
CA SER A 880 -8.73 -26.57 -4.99
C SER A 880 -9.81 -27.55 -4.55
N SER A 881 -9.46 -28.82 -4.37
CA SER A 881 -10.41 -29.83 -3.88
C SER A 881 -9.76 -30.82 -2.92
N VAL A 882 -10.57 -31.35 -2.01
CA VAL A 882 -10.20 -32.38 -1.06
C VAL A 882 -11.24 -33.50 -1.10
N LYS A 883 -10.80 -34.75 -1.01
CA LYS A 883 -11.68 -35.91 -0.97
C LYS A 883 -11.78 -36.46 0.44
N ILE A 884 -13.00 -36.70 0.92
CA ILE A 884 -13.29 -37.24 2.26
C ILE A 884 -14.18 -38.48 2.17
N ILE A 885 -14.25 -39.24 3.26
CA ILE A 885 -15.05 -40.47 3.41
C ILE A 885 -16.09 -40.22 4.49
N VAL A 886 -17.37 -40.33 4.15
CA VAL A 886 -18.48 -40.34 5.10
C VAL A 886 -18.89 -41.78 5.35
N GLU A 887 -18.76 -42.25 6.59
CA GLU A 887 -19.06 -43.63 7.01
C GLU A 887 -20.39 -43.69 7.81
N LYS A 888 -21.00 -44.87 7.90
CA LYS A 888 -22.27 -45.03 8.65
C LYS A 888 -21.98 -44.96 10.15
N SER A 889 -22.78 -44.22 10.92
CA SER A 889 -22.71 -44.23 12.38
C SER A 889 -22.96 -45.64 12.94
N GLU A 890 -22.07 -46.12 13.81
CA GLU A 890 -22.26 -47.39 14.51
C GLU A 890 -23.20 -47.18 15.70
N ASP A 891 -24.42 -47.71 15.58
CA ASP A 891 -25.49 -47.55 16.57
C ASP A 891 -25.37 -48.67 17.62
N ASN A 892 -24.94 -48.32 18.84
CA ASN A 892 -24.63 -49.30 19.89
C ASN A 892 -25.87 -49.72 20.70
N SER A 893 -26.96 -50.05 19.99
CA SER A 893 -28.25 -50.46 20.56
C SER A 893 -28.53 -51.94 20.26
N GLY A 894 -28.02 -52.83 21.13
CA GLY A 894 -28.28 -54.27 21.08
C GLY A 894 -29.71 -54.64 21.47
N GLY A 895 -30.68 -54.39 20.58
CA GLY A 895 -32.04 -54.92 20.67
C GLY A 895 -32.14 -56.33 20.08
N THR A 896 -32.66 -57.27 20.86
CA THR A 896 -32.78 -58.68 20.45
C THR A 896 -33.90 -58.91 19.43
N ASP A 897 -33.58 -59.52 18.29
CA ASP A 897 -34.38 -60.65 17.81
C ASP A 897 -33.47 -61.66 17.08
N ASN A 898 -33.79 -62.94 17.19
CA ASN A 898 -32.95 -64.06 16.73
C ASN A 898 -33.76 -65.01 15.86
N THR A 899 -33.57 -64.93 14.54
CA THR A 899 -34.04 -65.94 13.59
C THR A 899 -32.92 -66.42 12.65
N ASP A 900 -32.13 -67.35 13.20
CA ASP A 900 -31.94 -68.69 12.63
C ASP A 900 -30.99 -68.93 11.42
N THR A 901 -30.35 -70.11 11.50
CA THR A 901 -29.51 -70.83 10.51
C THR A 901 -28.14 -70.26 10.10
N GLY A 902 -27.07 -71.06 10.27
CA GLY A 902 -25.76 -70.74 9.69
C GLY A 902 -24.50 -71.44 10.24
N ASP A 903 -24.55 -72.75 10.51
CA ASP A 903 -23.44 -73.56 11.06
C ASP A 903 -22.03 -73.30 10.46
N GLY A 904 -20.99 -73.18 11.31
CA GLY A 904 -19.60 -72.94 10.85
C GLY A 904 -18.46 -73.12 11.88
N LYS A 905 -18.15 -74.37 12.27
CA LYS A 905 -16.90 -74.90 12.93
C LYS A 905 -15.75 -73.90 13.24
N ILE A 906 -15.37 -73.63 14.50
CA ILE A 906 -14.39 -74.36 15.37
C ILE A 906 -13.12 -74.82 14.61
N PRO A 907 -11.83 -74.54 15.04
CA PRO A 907 -11.25 -74.53 16.41
C PRO A 907 -10.38 -73.29 16.78
N GLY A 908 -10.13 -72.93 18.05
CA GLY A 908 -9.22 -73.56 19.04
C GLY A 908 -7.88 -72.79 19.10
N ILE A 909 -7.27 -72.42 20.24
CA ILE A 909 -6.81 -73.21 21.40
C ILE A 909 -6.51 -72.26 22.62
N PRO A 910 -6.41 -72.75 23.88
CA PRO A 910 -6.57 -71.92 25.09
C PRO A 910 -5.29 -71.70 25.94
N GLY A 911 -5.40 -70.85 26.97
CA GLY A 911 -4.46 -70.66 28.10
C GLY A 911 -4.96 -69.52 29.02
N LEU A 912 -5.43 -69.79 30.25
CA LEU A 912 -4.67 -69.77 31.52
C LEU A 912 -4.10 -68.35 31.84
N ASP A 913 -4.29 -67.73 33.02
CA ASP A 913 -4.93 -68.18 34.27
C ASP A 913 -5.42 -67.00 35.13
N ASP A 914 -6.45 -67.29 35.94
CA ASP A 914 -6.72 -66.91 37.34
C ASP A 914 -6.65 -65.47 37.90
N ASP A 915 -7.69 -65.17 38.71
CA ASP A 915 -7.64 -64.53 40.05
C ASP A 915 -7.35 -63.01 40.19
N ILE A 916 -8.06 -62.20 41.02
CA ILE A 916 -9.16 -62.41 42.01
C ILE A 916 -10.06 -61.16 42.09
N GLY A 917 -11.39 -61.34 42.19
CA GLY A 917 -12.17 -60.74 43.30
C GLY A 917 -12.81 -59.35 43.22
N LEU A 918 -14.15 -59.35 43.27
CA LEU A 918 -15.06 -58.36 43.93
C LEU A 918 -15.09 -56.93 43.35
N GLY A 919 -16.23 -56.23 43.29
CA GLY A 919 -17.60 -56.55 43.69
C GLY A 919 -18.53 -55.35 43.42
N SER A 920 -19.81 -55.61 43.19
CA SER A 920 -20.85 -54.64 42.81
C SER A 920 -21.01 -53.46 43.77
N ASN A 921 -21.29 -52.25 43.26
CA ASN A 921 -21.92 -51.18 44.05
C ASN A 921 -22.73 -50.14 43.25
N SER A 922 -23.67 -50.58 42.40
CA SER A 922 -24.63 -49.71 41.69
C SER A 922 -25.79 -49.22 42.59
N GLY A 923 -25.54 -49.04 43.90
CA GLY A 923 -26.55 -48.67 44.91
C GLY A 923 -26.40 -47.28 45.53
N ILE A 924 -25.31 -46.57 45.24
CA ILE A 924 -24.97 -45.30 45.92
C ILE A 924 -25.53 -44.07 45.18
N ILE A 925 -25.58 -44.09 43.85
CA ILE A 925 -25.93 -42.90 43.04
C ILE A 925 -27.40 -42.48 43.22
N LEU A 926 -28.33 -43.44 43.32
CA LEU A 926 -29.76 -43.14 43.48
C LEU A 926 -30.10 -42.57 44.87
N LEU A 927 -29.32 -42.88 45.90
CA LEU A 927 -29.51 -42.36 47.26
C LEU A 927 -29.02 -40.91 47.40
N VAL A 928 -28.00 -40.52 46.63
CA VAL A 928 -27.44 -39.16 46.65
C VAL A 928 -28.39 -38.16 45.97
N LEU A 929 -28.99 -38.49 44.82
CA LEU A 929 -29.96 -37.59 44.16
C LEU A 929 -31.19 -37.29 45.03
N LEU A 930 -31.74 -38.29 45.73
CA LEU A 930 -32.90 -38.11 46.62
C LEU A 930 -32.60 -37.26 47.87
N LEU A 931 -31.35 -37.23 48.32
CA LEU A 931 -30.90 -36.39 49.43
C LEU A 931 -30.72 -34.93 49.02
N VAL A 932 -30.18 -34.66 47.83
CA VAL A 932 -30.00 -33.28 47.30
C VAL A 932 -31.35 -32.58 47.11
N ILE A 933 -32.34 -33.26 46.50
CA ILE A 933 -33.68 -32.69 46.26
C ILE A 933 -34.38 -32.33 47.58
N CYS A 934 -34.27 -33.17 48.61
CA CYS A 934 -34.83 -32.88 49.93
C CYS A 934 -34.15 -31.68 50.62
N VAL A 935 -32.84 -31.50 50.46
CA VAL A 935 -32.10 -30.36 51.04
C VAL A 935 -32.49 -29.04 50.37
N CYS A 936 -32.61 -29.01 49.04
CA CYS A 936 -33.08 -27.83 48.30
C CYS A 936 -34.49 -27.40 48.73
N ALA A 937 -35.42 -28.34 48.92
CA ALA A 937 -36.78 -28.04 49.37
C ALA A 937 -36.84 -27.44 50.79
N ILE A 938 -36.00 -27.91 51.71
CA ILE A 938 -35.92 -27.41 53.09
C ILE A 938 -35.29 -26.01 53.13
N ILE A 939 -34.28 -25.74 52.30
CA ILE A 939 -33.66 -24.41 52.19
C ILE A 939 -34.63 -23.39 51.59
N GLY A 940 -35.35 -23.76 50.51
CA GLY A 940 -36.38 -22.89 49.91
C GLY A 940 -37.50 -22.50 50.87
N LEU A 941 -38.00 -23.46 51.67
CA LEU A 941 -39.01 -23.18 52.69
C LEU A 941 -38.46 -22.30 53.83
N GLY A 942 -37.18 -22.45 54.18
CA GLY A 942 -36.50 -21.63 55.17
C GLY A 942 -36.33 -20.16 54.73
N ILE A 943 -36.04 -19.93 53.44
CA ILE A 943 -35.92 -18.58 52.86
C ILE A 943 -37.29 -17.91 52.76
N TYR A 944 -38.32 -18.63 52.28
CA TYR A 944 -39.69 -18.12 52.18
C TYR A 944 -40.28 -17.69 53.55
N LEU A 945 -39.94 -18.39 54.64
CA LEU A 945 -40.36 -18.02 56.00
C LEU A 945 -39.52 -16.90 56.63
N ARG A 946 -38.37 -16.55 56.06
CA ARG A 946 -37.51 -15.45 56.53
C ARG A 946 -37.83 -14.10 55.87
N LEU A 947 -38.37 -14.13 54.65
CA LEU A 947 -38.81 -12.94 53.89
C LEU A 947 -40.22 -12.44 54.29
N ARG A 948 -40.85 -13.03 55.31
CA ARG A 948 -42.24 -12.76 55.71
C ARG A 948 -42.40 -12.36 57.19
N ARG A 949 -41.33 -11.85 57.82
CA ARG A 949 -41.27 -11.45 59.23
C ARG A 949 -40.58 -10.11 59.43
#